data_AF-A0A3M6AFM8-F1
#
_entry.id   AF-A0A3M6AFM8-F1
#
_cell.length_a   1.000
_cell.length_b   1.000
_cell.length_c   1.000
_cell.angle_alpha   90.00
_cell.angle_beta   90.00
_cell.angle_gamma   90.00
#
_symmetry.space_group_name_H-M   'P 1'
#
loop_
_entity.id
_entity.type
_entity.pdbx_description
1 polymer ?
#
loop_
_entity_poly.entity_id
_entity_poly.type
_entity_poly.pdbx_seq_one_letter_code
_entity_poly.pdbx_strand_id
1 'polypeptide(L)'
;MNSVMFRKTLLAMAVAATAVPAFAETVQLTNAGYKSERQTHTGNLEINGAYSGSAVKDAIQLSGSTVEKNLILNGNISGSGTFASGEGAKGISLEGGKINGNVINHGLVEVSGQGATALDVATSLKFFENHGSLSASGAGSQGLRIDGATMIGNSADITNTGTIRGESAAIVMGTTKFSMIGAQPWYIERGDFNIYNEGSIISADRAIDASGSNRPIELILRKGSVVVGNLIDVSNIELEGDTSFTGTDSRKDGYNIRLKSGGSVYVGGTSDSPTTMTFESAHSSIGGDLYVDGNSALGLNLSKATDTKTAVLKVTGTTQFEPGAQVKLAAKGDDFNANGTAYTLIESGKIELLTKDGRAVDPAGKLDVVSTSALLKIDSYTVDGKDIVAVVTAKGKEEVAQVVANNGGSVNEQTTLVDLTGDSIISKLNDSDAFKQLLLNADGGQLAKLASQLSPEVNGGARSAATTSQGLISNVTGSRTSSIRGASSGEGFKNAGVWVQSLYSDATQGQRDGIAGYNAYSSGVAVGADGKLNDNLTLGLAYSFINTDVNGKSGNKTEVDSHAFTLYSGFEQGNYFVDTSLTYGLNDNQGKRSIAGTRAKADYDSDLLGLNLVGGYTYHVNPQVLVEPRLAARYSQVNIDGYREKGSSAALKVEDQRYETIELGAGMRVAGSFLLGAGTLEPQAKLMAYHDFAADEAQSTSTFLLGSTPFVTSGAKAVRDSYEAGVGADYKLGAVTLGVNYDYIGKSGFDADVFSAKVRYDF
;
A
#
# COMPACT_ATOMS: atom_id res chain seq x y z
N MET A 1 -19.85 60.81 -66.55
CA MET A 1 -21.05 60.19 -65.93
C MET A 1 -21.70 59.30 -66.98
N ASN A 2 -22.10 58.04 -66.79
CA ASN A 2 -21.90 57.01 -65.78
C ASN A 2 -22.56 55.74 -66.37
N SER A 3 -21.85 54.63 -66.62
CA SER A 3 -22.48 53.30 -66.84
C SER A 3 -21.47 52.14 -66.69
N VAL A 4 -20.80 52.05 -65.54
CA VAL A 4 -20.01 50.86 -65.16
C VAL A 4 -20.44 50.43 -63.76
N MET A 5 -21.65 49.86 -63.64
CA MET A 5 -22.19 49.35 -62.37
C MET A 5 -23.12 48.16 -62.59
N PHE A 6 -22.71 47.18 -63.41
CA PHE A 6 -23.45 45.91 -63.56
C PHE A 6 -22.52 44.67 -63.70
N ARG A 7 -21.33 44.69 -63.08
CA ARG A 7 -20.41 43.53 -63.06
C ARG A 7 -19.83 43.15 -61.69
N LYS A 8 -20.32 43.71 -60.57
CA LYS A 8 -19.75 43.41 -59.25
C LYS A 8 -20.62 42.56 -58.30
N THR A 9 -21.81 42.14 -58.70
CA THR A 9 -22.72 41.41 -57.80
C THR A 9 -22.81 39.90 -58.04
N LEU A 10 -22.20 39.35 -59.09
CA LEU A 10 -22.17 37.90 -59.33
C LEU A 10 -20.88 37.19 -58.85
N LEU A 11 -19.80 37.93 -58.56
CA LEU A 11 -18.55 37.33 -58.07
C LEU A 11 -18.52 37.17 -56.54
N ALA A 12 -19.33 37.95 -55.80
CA ALA A 12 -19.44 37.84 -54.35
C ALA A 12 -20.36 36.68 -53.89
N MET A 13 -21.25 36.18 -54.76
CA MET A 13 -22.09 35.01 -54.46
C MET A 13 -21.41 33.66 -54.77
N ALA A 14 -20.25 33.66 -55.43
CA ALA A 14 -19.47 32.44 -55.67
C ALA A 14 -18.37 32.21 -54.60
N VAL A 15 -18.09 33.19 -53.74
CA VAL A 15 -17.07 33.09 -52.67
C VAL A 15 -17.67 32.92 -51.27
N ALA A 16 -19.01 32.97 -51.16
CA ALA A 16 -19.75 32.53 -49.97
C ALA A 16 -20.22 31.07 -50.09
N ALA A 17 -19.45 30.22 -50.79
CA ALA A 17 -19.54 28.78 -50.61
C ALA A 17 -18.96 28.46 -49.22
N THR A 18 -19.83 28.62 -48.20
CA THR A 18 -19.80 27.92 -46.92
C THR A 18 -18.41 27.44 -46.49
N ALA A 19 -17.68 28.26 -45.73
CA ALA A 19 -16.76 27.71 -44.74
C ALA A 19 -17.62 27.00 -43.69
N VAL A 20 -18.05 25.78 -44.00
CA VAL A 20 -18.64 24.87 -43.01
C VAL A 20 -17.54 24.68 -41.97
N PRO A 21 -17.79 24.96 -40.67
CA PRO A 21 -16.82 24.62 -39.65
C PRO A 21 -16.50 23.13 -39.81
N ALA A 22 -15.23 22.80 -40.05
CA ALA A 22 -14.77 21.43 -40.18
C ALA A 22 -14.96 20.73 -38.82
N PHE A 23 -16.14 20.15 -38.64
CA PHE A 23 -16.48 19.27 -37.52
C PHE A 23 -15.63 18.00 -37.60
N ALA A 24 -15.40 17.38 -36.44
CA ALA A 24 -14.78 16.06 -36.40
C ALA A 24 -15.69 15.06 -37.15
N GLU A 25 -15.08 14.26 -38.03
CA GLU A 25 -15.74 13.12 -38.65
C GLU A 25 -15.56 11.91 -37.72
N THR A 26 -16.66 11.39 -37.20
CA THR A 26 -16.63 10.22 -36.33
C THR A 26 -17.04 8.98 -37.11
N VAL A 27 -16.16 7.98 -37.14
CA VAL A 27 -16.43 6.64 -37.67
C VAL A 27 -16.68 5.70 -36.50
N GLN A 28 -17.79 4.96 -36.56
CA GLN A 28 -18.05 3.86 -35.63
C GLN A 28 -17.52 2.56 -36.23
N LEU A 29 -16.44 2.04 -35.66
CA LEU A 29 -15.82 0.79 -36.05
C LEU A 29 -16.74 -0.38 -35.68
N THR A 30 -16.88 -1.32 -36.62
CA THR A 30 -17.61 -2.58 -36.48
C THR A 30 -16.73 -3.72 -36.99
N ASN A 31 -17.22 -4.97 -36.92
CA ASN A 31 -16.50 -6.14 -37.43
C ASN A 31 -16.34 -6.17 -38.96
N ALA A 32 -16.91 -5.21 -39.70
CA ALA A 32 -16.60 -5.02 -41.12
C ALA A 32 -15.25 -4.31 -41.36
N GLY A 33 -14.63 -3.79 -40.30
CA GLY A 33 -13.45 -2.92 -40.40
C GLY A 33 -13.80 -1.55 -40.98
N TYR A 34 -12.77 -0.73 -41.21
CA TYR A 34 -12.90 0.56 -41.87
C TYR A 34 -11.83 0.73 -42.95
N LYS A 35 -12.25 1.11 -44.15
CA LYS A 35 -11.35 1.39 -45.28
C LYS A 35 -11.63 2.78 -45.84
N SER A 36 -10.59 3.59 -45.94
CA SER A 36 -10.60 4.90 -46.58
C SER A 36 -9.53 4.92 -47.66
N GLU A 37 -9.95 4.98 -48.92
CA GLU A 37 -9.06 4.98 -50.08
C GLU A 37 -9.18 6.30 -50.84
N ARG A 38 -8.09 7.07 -50.88
CA ARG A 38 -7.98 8.37 -51.58
C ARG A 38 -9.12 9.35 -51.23
N GLN A 39 -9.62 9.29 -50.00
CA GLN A 39 -10.65 10.20 -49.49
C GLN A 39 -10.02 11.42 -48.82
N THR A 40 -10.77 12.52 -48.72
CA THR A 40 -10.36 13.71 -47.96
C THR A 40 -11.31 13.93 -46.79
N HIS A 41 -10.76 13.88 -45.58
CA HIS A 41 -11.43 14.19 -44.33
C HIS A 41 -11.02 15.60 -43.89
N THR A 42 -11.95 16.56 -43.93
CA THR A 42 -11.64 18.00 -43.75
C THR A 42 -11.43 18.43 -42.29
N GLY A 43 -11.79 17.58 -41.33
CA GLY A 43 -11.65 17.79 -39.89
C GLY A 43 -10.71 16.78 -39.23
N ASN A 44 -10.90 16.57 -37.92
CA ASN A 44 -10.35 15.38 -37.26
C ASN A 44 -11.07 14.15 -37.80
N LEU A 45 -10.38 13.03 -37.93
CA LEU A 45 -11.00 11.73 -38.15
C LEU A 45 -10.90 10.93 -36.85
N GLU A 46 -12.04 10.72 -36.20
CA GLU A 46 -12.15 10.00 -34.93
C GLU A 46 -12.71 8.61 -35.18
N ILE A 47 -11.93 7.57 -34.89
CA ILE A 47 -12.38 6.19 -34.98
C ILE A 47 -12.77 5.71 -33.58
N ASN A 48 -14.07 5.50 -33.37
CA ASN A 48 -14.69 5.01 -32.14
C ASN A 48 -15.23 3.58 -32.37
N GLY A 49 -15.85 2.97 -31.35
CA GLY A 49 -16.47 1.64 -31.49
C GLY A 49 -15.48 0.49 -31.29
N ALA A 50 -15.76 -0.68 -31.87
CA ALA A 50 -14.89 -1.84 -31.70
C ALA A 50 -14.89 -2.80 -32.89
N TYR A 51 -13.74 -3.41 -33.15
CA TYR A 51 -13.56 -4.53 -34.07
C TYR A 51 -13.10 -5.76 -33.28
N SER A 52 -13.77 -6.89 -33.49
CA SER A 52 -13.32 -8.20 -33.02
C SER A 52 -13.53 -9.24 -34.12
N GLY A 53 -12.45 -9.76 -34.68
CA GLY A 53 -12.54 -10.78 -35.74
C GLY A 53 -11.26 -11.04 -36.51
N SER A 54 -11.36 -11.95 -37.48
CA SER A 54 -10.27 -12.39 -38.37
C SER A 54 -10.59 -12.20 -39.86
N ALA A 55 -11.70 -11.52 -40.16
CA ALA A 55 -12.30 -11.51 -41.50
C ALA A 55 -11.65 -10.50 -42.45
N VAL A 56 -10.97 -9.48 -41.91
CA VAL A 56 -10.26 -8.47 -42.70
C VAL A 56 -8.76 -8.56 -42.47
N LYS A 57 -7.97 -8.23 -43.50
CA LYS A 57 -6.50 -8.17 -43.43
C LYS A 57 -6.06 -7.09 -42.45
N ASP A 58 -6.67 -5.91 -42.57
CA ASP A 58 -6.43 -4.73 -41.76
C ASP A 58 -7.77 -4.28 -41.14
N ALA A 59 -7.83 -4.09 -39.82
CA ALA A 59 -9.07 -3.64 -39.17
C ALA A 59 -9.40 -2.19 -39.53
N ILE A 60 -8.37 -1.35 -39.64
CA ILE A 60 -8.44 0.01 -40.17
C ILE A 60 -7.39 0.15 -41.28
N GLN A 61 -7.81 0.60 -42.47
CA GLN A 61 -6.92 0.87 -43.59
C GLN A 61 -7.17 2.26 -44.16
N LEU A 62 -6.17 3.14 -44.12
CA LEU A 62 -6.15 4.41 -44.82
C LEU A 62 -5.10 4.33 -45.93
N SER A 63 -5.54 4.30 -47.19
CA SER A 63 -4.65 4.20 -48.35
C SER A 63 -4.77 5.43 -49.25
N GLY A 64 -3.73 6.27 -49.26
CA GLY A 64 -3.69 7.49 -50.08
C GLY A 64 -4.67 8.59 -49.62
N SER A 65 -5.35 8.42 -48.49
CA SER A 65 -6.32 9.39 -47.97
C SER A 65 -5.65 10.59 -47.29
N THR A 66 -6.36 11.71 -47.27
CA THR A 66 -5.95 12.94 -46.60
C THR A 66 -6.83 13.20 -45.39
N VAL A 67 -6.23 13.44 -44.22
CA VAL A 67 -6.91 13.94 -43.03
C VAL A 67 -6.34 15.32 -42.73
N GLU A 68 -7.16 16.36 -42.82
CA GLU A 68 -6.71 17.76 -42.70
C GLU A 68 -6.30 18.17 -41.28
N LYS A 69 -6.73 17.40 -40.27
CA LYS A 69 -6.32 17.56 -38.87
C LYS A 69 -5.81 16.24 -38.28
N ASN A 70 -6.22 15.88 -37.06
CA ASN A 70 -5.72 14.69 -36.36
C ASN A 70 -6.48 13.43 -36.77
N LEU A 71 -5.79 12.30 -36.80
CA LEU A 71 -6.38 10.96 -36.74
C LEU A 71 -6.37 10.51 -35.27
N ILE A 72 -7.55 10.28 -34.70
CA ILE A 72 -7.71 9.92 -33.29
C ILE A 72 -8.34 8.53 -33.20
N LEU A 73 -7.64 7.60 -32.57
CA LEU A 73 -8.01 6.21 -32.44
C LEU A 73 -8.47 5.94 -31.00
N ASN A 74 -9.79 5.96 -30.78
CA ASN A 74 -10.39 5.67 -29.47
C ASN A 74 -11.02 4.26 -29.41
N GLY A 75 -11.27 3.65 -30.57
CA GLY A 75 -11.90 2.34 -30.66
C GLY A 75 -10.99 1.19 -30.20
N ASN A 76 -11.61 0.09 -29.76
CA ASN A 76 -10.91 -1.13 -29.37
C ASN A 76 -10.83 -2.11 -30.55
N ILE A 77 -9.64 -2.57 -30.88
CA ILE A 77 -9.38 -3.51 -31.97
C ILE A 77 -8.79 -4.77 -31.37
N SER A 78 -9.46 -5.91 -31.58
CA SER A 78 -8.96 -7.24 -31.23
C SER A 78 -9.00 -8.13 -32.47
N GLY A 79 -7.88 -8.19 -33.19
CA GLY A 79 -7.70 -8.98 -34.41
C GLY A 79 -6.94 -10.28 -34.18
N SER A 80 -7.28 -11.34 -34.91
CA SER A 80 -6.50 -12.58 -34.94
C SER A 80 -6.47 -13.17 -36.34
N GLY A 81 -5.38 -13.84 -36.73
CA GLY A 81 -5.35 -14.56 -38.01
C GLY A 81 -4.00 -15.14 -38.41
N THR A 82 -4.05 -16.22 -39.19
CA THR A 82 -2.93 -16.77 -39.96
C THR A 82 -3.36 -16.81 -41.42
N PHE A 83 -2.80 -15.94 -42.26
CA PHE A 83 -3.17 -15.90 -43.69
C PHE A 83 -2.25 -16.82 -44.50
N ALA A 84 -2.84 -17.64 -45.37
CA ALA A 84 -2.16 -18.66 -46.18
C ALA A 84 -1.20 -18.08 -47.26
N SER A 85 -0.92 -16.78 -47.24
CA SER A 85 -0.02 -16.10 -48.17
C SER A 85 0.76 -14.97 -47.46
N GLY A 86 1.72 -15.33 -46.62
CA GLY A 86 2.97 -14.58 -46.38
C GLY A 86 2.98 -13.16 -45.80
N GLU A 87 1.87 -12.43 -45.68
CA GLU A 87 1.82 -11.09 -45.08
C GLU A 87 0.98 -11.07 -43.80
N GLY A 88 1.58 -10.56 -42.72
CA GLY A 88 1.00 -10.49 -41.39
C GLY A 88 -0.17 -9.52 -41.27
N ALA A 89 -1.13 -9.85 -40.41
CA ALA A 89 -2.30 -9.02 -40.14
C ALA A 89 -1.89 -7.67 -39.57
N LYS A 90 -2.51 -6.57 -40.02
CA LYS A 90 -2.31 -5.24 -39.42
C LYS A 90 -3.53 -4.86 -38.59
N GLY A 91 -3.34 -4.30 -37.39
CA GLY A 91 -4.46 -3.69 -36.66
C GLY A 91 -4.91 -2.45 -37.42
N ILE A 92 -3.95 -1.58 -37.70
CA ILE A 92 -4.14 -0.33 -38.41
C ILE A 92 -3.03 -0.17 -39.44
N SER A 93 -3.41 0.13 -40.68
CA SER A 93 -2.49 0.38 -41.80
C SER A 93 -2.70 1.78 -42.35
N LEU A 94 -1.66 2.61 -42.28
CA LEU A 94 -1.65 3.99 -42.79
C LEU A 94 -0.65 4.09 -43.95
N GLU A 95 -1.10 3.92 -45.18
CA GLU A 95 -0.24 3.78 -46.36
C GLU A 95 -0.45 4.93 -47.35
N GLY A 96 0.59 5.72 -47.58
CA GLY A 96 0.52 6.90 -48.44
C GLY A 96 -0.47 7.95 -47.92
N GLY A 97 -0.77 8.95 -48.75
CA GLY A 97 -1.65 10.05 -48.35
C GLY A 97 -1.00 11.00 -47.34
N LYS A 98 -1.83 11.73 -46.60
CA LYS A 98 -1.35 12.79 -45.69
C LYS A 98 -2.29 13.02 -44.50
N ILE A 99 -1.76 12.93 -43.30
CA ILE A 99 -2.40 13.38 -42.06
C ILE A 99 -1.73 14.71 -41.69
N ASN A 100 -2.42 15.82 -41.88
CA ASN A 100 -1.89 17.17 -41.62
C ASN A 100 -1.75 17.48 -40.11
N GLY A 101 -2.33 16.64 -39.25
CA GLY A 101 -2.20 16.67 -37.79
C GLY A 101 -1.43 15.47 -37.23
N ASN A 102 -1.76 15.11 -36.00
CA ASN A 102 -1.14 14.01 -35.26
C ASN A 102 -1.91 12.70 -35.49
N VAL A 103 -1.23 11.57 -35.32
CA VAL A 103 -1.85 10.26 -35.15
C VAL A 103 -1.83 9.95 -33.66
N ILE A 104 -3.00 9.86 -33.04
CA ILE A 104 -3.16 9.73 -31.59
C ILE A 104 -3.89 8.43 -31.28
N ASN A 105 -3.26 7.53 -30.53
CA ASN A 105 -3.89 6.33 -30.00
C ASN A 105 -4.27 6.49 -28.53
N HIS A 106 -5.56 6.39 -28.22
CA HIS A 106 -6.08 6.25 -26.86
C HIS A 106 -6.63 4.83 -26.60
N GLY A 107 -6.97 4.10 -27.67
CA GLY A 107 -7.61 2.79 -27.59
C GLY A 107 -6.67 1.61 -27.37
N LEU A 108 -7.25 0.43 -27.29
CA LEU A 108 -6.55 -0.85 -27.33
C LEU A 108 -6.49 -1.35 -28.77
N VAL A 109 -5.29 -1.62 -29.29
CA VAL A 109 -5.06 -2.33 -30.55
C VAL A 109 -4.29 -3.59 -30.24
N GLU A 110 -4.96 -4.73 -30.30
CA GLU A 110 -4.39 -6.05 -30.09
C GLU A 110 -4.54 -6.89 -31.36
N VAL A 111 -3.42 -7.35 -31.91
CA VAL A 111 -3.40 -8.25 -33.06
C VAL A 111 -2.53 -9.47 -32.80
N SER A 112 -2.93 -10.61 -33.36
CA SER A 112 -2.20 -11.86 -33.23
C SER A 112 -2.02 -12.55 -34.59
N GLY A 113 -0.82 -13.04 -34.84
CA GLY A 113 -0.47 -13.75 -36.07
C GLY A 113 1.03 -13.69 -36.38
N GLN A 114 1.51 -14.62 -37.20
CA GLN A 114 2.89 -14.55 -37.70
C GLN A 114 3.09 -13.25 -38.49
N GLY A 115 4.09 -12.45 -38.09
CA GLY A 115 4.40 -11.16 -38.71
C GLY A 115 3.35 -10.07 -38.50
N ALA A 116 2.42 -10.23 -37.55
CA ALA A 116 1.37 -9.25 -37.32
C ALA A 116 1.93 -7.90 -36.84
N THR A 117 1.31 -6.79 -37.24
CA THR A 117 1.71 -5.43 -36.83
C THR A 117 0.53 -4.68 -36.22
N ALA A 118 0.61 -4.17 -34.99
CA ALA A 118 -0.54 -3.48 -34.40
C ALA A 118 -0.85 -2.16 -35.13
N LEU A 119 0.18 -1.35 -35.39
CA LEU A 119 0.08 -0.15 -36.21
C LEU A 119 1.27 -0.02 -37.17
N ASP A 120 0.98 0.08 -38.47
CA ASP A 120 1.96 0.33 -39.52
C ASP A 120 1.76 1.73 -40.14
N VAL A 121 2.82 2.53 -40.12
CA VAL A 121 2.81 3.94 -40.52
C VAL A 121 3.77 4.18 -41.69
N ALA A 122 3.18 4.37 -42.87
CA ALA A 122 3.82 4.71 -44.13
C ALA A 122 3.15 5.92 -44.80
N THR A 123 2.72 6.90 -43.99
CA THR A 123 2.01 8.12 -44.43
C THR A 123 2.74 9.38 -43.98
N SER A 124 2.26 10.55 -44.41
CA SER A 124 2.75 11.83 -43.86
C SER A 124 1.99 12.17 -42.58
N LEU A 125 2.68 12.59 -41.52
CA LEU A 125 2.09 12.97 -40.23
C LEU A 125 2.93 14.01 -39.48
N LYS A 126 2.33 14.75 -38.55
CA LYS A 126 3.10 15.63 -37.66
C LYS A 126 3.84 14.86 -36.59
N PHE A 127 3.10 14.19 -35.72
CA PHE A 127 3.58 13.44 -34.56
C PHE A 127 2.77 12.18 -34.40
N PHE A 128 3.39 11.13 -33.87
CA PHE A 128 2.69 9.95 -33.37
C PHE A 128 2.64 10.00 -31.84
N GLU A 129 1.44 9.83 -31.27
CA GLU A 129 1.21 9.81 -29.83
C GLU A 129 0.48 8.52 -29.43
N ASN A 130 1.06 7.75 -28.51
CA ASN A 130 0.43 6.59 -27.91
C ASN A 130 0.16 6.83 -26.42
N HIS A 131 -1.11 6.98 -26.06
CA HIS A 131 -1.60 6.98 -24.68
C HIS A 131 -2.37 5.69 -24.33
N GLY A 132 -2.73 4.89 -25.34
CA GLY A 132 -3.40 3.60 -25.21
C GLY A 132 -2.44 2.40 -25.25
N SER A 133 -2.90 1.29 -25.82
CA SER A 133 -2.08 0.08 -25.98
C SER A 133 -2.00 -0.34 -27.45
N LEU A 134 -0.78 -0.53 -27.96
CA LEU A 134 -0.50 -1.20 -29.22
C LEU A 134 0.19 -2.53 -28.90
N SER A 135 -0.43 -3.65 -29.23
CA SER A 135 0.06 -4.99 -28.89
C SER A 135 -0.05 -5.92 -30.09
N ALA A 136 1.08 -6.49 -30.50
CA ALA A 136 1.13 -7.55 -31.49
C ALA A 136 1.75 -8.82 -30.89
N SER A 137 1.19 -9.98 -31.24
CA SER A 137 1.68 -11.30 -30.81
C SER A 137 1.82 -12.26 -31.99
N GLY A 138 2.64 -13.29 -31.82
CA GLY A 138 3.09 -14.20 -32.87
C GLY A 138 4.52 -13.95 -33.34
N ALA A 139 5.15 -14.98 -33.89
CA ALA A 139 6.52 -14.94 -34.39
C ALA A 139 6.68 -13.83 -35.45
N GLY A 140 7.66 -12.94 -35.26
CA GLY A 140 7.92 -11.82 -36.16
C GLY A 140 6.99 -10.62 -35.97
N SER A 141 6.09 -10.65 -34.99
CA SER A 141 5.13 -9.56 -34.73
C SER A 141 5.77 -8.27 -34.23
N GLN A 142 5.14 -7.15 -34.57
CA GLN A 142 5.63 -5.79 -34.34
C GLN A 142 4.54 -4.91 -33.70
N GLY A 143 4.85 -4.20 -32.62
CA GLY A 143 3.87 -3.28 -32.02
C GLY A 143 3.58 -2.08 -32.94
N LEU A 144 4.61 -1.27 -33.17
CA LEU A 144 4.59 -0.11 -34.04
C LEU A 144 5.67 -0.25 -35.11
N ARG A 145 5.30 -0.07 -36.37
CA ARG A 145 6.24 0.06 -37.49
C ARG A 145 6.10 1.45 -38.11
N ILE A 146 7.22 2.16 -38.25
CA ILE A 146 7.29 3.41 -39.01
C ILE A 146 8.30 3.24 -40.14
N ASP A 147 7.81 3.09 -41.37
CA ASP A 147 8.64 2.89 -42.55
C ASP A 147 7.97 3.49 -43.79
N GLY A 148 8.66 4.38 -44.48
CA GLY A 148 8.12 5.19 -45.57
C GLY A 148 7.38 6.46 -45.12
N ALA A 149 7.34 6.75 -43.81
CA ALA A 149 6.64 7.91 -43.28
C ALA A 149 7.32 9.25 -43.62
N THR A 150 6.52 10.31 -43.76
CA THR A 150 7.02 11.68 -43.93
C THR A 150 6.61 12.56 -42.74
N MET A 151 7.57 12.95 -41.92
CA MET A 151 7.34 13.81 -40.77
C MET A 151 7.25 15.26 -41.23
N ILE A 152 6.10 15.88 -40.98
CA ILE A 152 5.79 17.28 -41.35
C ILE A 152 5.65 18.20 -40.13
N GLY A 153 5.86 17.66 -38.92
CA GLY A 153 5.87 18.39 -37.66
C GLY A 153 7.12 19.26 -37.50
N ASN A 154 7.33 19.81 -36.31
CA ASN A 154 8.50 20.65 -35.98
C ASN A 154 9.28 20.15 -34.74
N SER A 155 8.96 18.97 -34.22
CA SER A 155 9.51 18.39 -32.99
C SER A 155 9.21 16.88 -32.88
N ALA A 156 9.38 16.31 -31.68
CA ALA A 156 9.10 14.93 -31.25
C ALA A 156 8.27 14.05 -32.19
N ASP A 157 8.88 13.03 -32.77
CA ASP A 157 8.26 12.22 -33.81
C ASP A 157 7.38 11.07 -33.26
N ILE A 158 7.76 10.51 -32.10
CA ILE A 158 6.96 9.56 -31.30
C ILE A 158 6.92 10.00 -29.84
N THR A 159 5.73 10.01 -29.24
CA THR A 159 5.54 10.08 -27.78
C THR A 159 4.75 8.88 -27.30
N ASN A 160 5.25 8.17 -26.29
CA ASN A 160 4.58 7.03 -25.67
C ASN A 160 4.40 7.24 -24.17
N THR A 161 3.15 7.41 -23.74
CA THR A 161 2.74 7.38 -22.32
C THR A 161 1.99 6.08 -22.00
N GLY A 162 1.53 5.36 -23.03
CA GLY A 162 0.85 4.08 -22.93
C GLY A 162 1.78 2.87 -23.05
N THR A 163 1.29 1.78 -23.67
CA THR A 163 2.08 0.56 -23.91
C THR A 163 2.25 0.29 -25.39
N ILE A 164 3.47 -0.02 -25.84
CA ILE A 164 3.77 -0.57 -27.16
C ILE A 164 4.42 -1.94 -26.95
N ARG A 165 3.87 -2.98 -27.57
CA ARG A 165 4.31 -4.36 -27.41
C ARG A 165 4.34 -5.11 -28.73
N GLY A 166 5.41 -5.89 -28.93
CA GLY A 166 5.50 -6.86 -30.03
C GLY A 166 6.44 -8.00 -29.67
N GLU A 167 6.16 -9.24 -30.07
CA GLU A 167 7.03 -10.38 -29.71
C GLU A 167 8.42 -10.29 -30.33
N SER A 168 8.53 -9.86 -31.60
CA SER A 168 9.84 -9.70 -32.25
C SER A 168 10.39 -8.29 -32.07
N ALA A 169 9.55 -7.27 -32.20
CA ALA A 169 9.95 -5.91 -31.89
C ALA A 169 8.77 -5.07 -31.38
N ALA A 170 8.97 -4.26 -30.35
CA ALA A 170 7.90 -3.33 -29.95
C ALA A 170 7.82 -2.14 -30.91
N ILE A 171 8.95 -1.53 -31.26
CA ILE A 171 9.04 -0.47 -32.27
C ILE A 171 10.04 -0.86 -33.35
N VAL A 172 9.65 -0.73 -34.63
CA VAL A 172 10.53 -0.92 -35.78
C VAL A 172 10.62 0.37 -36.58
N MET A 173 11.85 0.87 -36.74
CA MET A 173 12.14 2.09 -37.49
C MET A 173 12.79 1.74 -38.83
N GLY A 174 12.08 2.08 -39.91
CA GLY A 174 12.55 2.01 -41.29
C GLY A 174 12.89 3.39 -41.83
N THR A 175 12.66 3.58 -43.12
CA THR A 175 13.01 4.82 -43.81
C THR A 175 12.03 5.95 -43.49
N THR A 176 12.51 7.15 -43.17
CA THR A 176 11.65 8.33 -42.97
C THR A 176 12.16 9.53 -43.75
N LYS A 177 11.26 10.48 -44.02
CA LYS A 177 11.55 11.77 -44.66
C LYS A 177 11.08 12.90 -43.78
N PHE A 178 11.84 13.98 -43.67
CA PHE A 178 11.38 15.21 -43.03
C PHE A 178 10.94 16.20 -44.11
N SER A 179 9.77 16.80 -43.95
CA SER A 179 9.23 17.84 -44.83
C SER A 179 8.68 18.99 -43.97
N MET A 180 9.59 19.59 -43.20
CA MET A 180 9.28 20.58 -42.17
C MET A 180 9.45 21.99 -42.71
N ILE A 181 8.42 22.83 -42.57
CA ILE A 181 8.46 24.21 -43.04
C ILE A 181 9.39 25.03 -42.13
N GLY A 182 10.41 25.67 -42.72
CA GLY A 182 11.35 26.52 -41.99
C GLY A 182 12.50 25.79 -41.30
N ALA A 183 12.56 24.46 -41.39
CA ALA A 183 13.71 23.69 -40.90
C ALA A 183 14.95 23.91 -41.79
N GLN A 184 16.12 23.86 -41.16
CA GLN A 184 17.39 23.97 -41.89
C GLN A 184 17.57 22.77 -42.83
N PRO A 185 18.16 22.96 -44.03
CA PRO A 185 18.35 21.86 -45.00
C PRO A 185 19.08 20.63 -44.43
N TRP A 186 20.09 20.85 -43.58
CA TRP A 186 20.82 19.76 -42.94
C TRP A 186 19.94 18.93 -41.99
N TYR A 187 19.01 19.57 -41.29
CA TYR A 187 18.07 18.89 -40.39
C TYR A 187 17.03 18.11 -41.20
N ILE A 188 16.61 18.61 -42.36
CA ILE A 188 15.72 17.88 -43.27
C ILE A 188 16.42 16.61 -43.80
N GLU A 189 17.70 16.70 -44.14
CA GLU A 189 18.46 15.58 -44.71
C GLU A 189 18.89 14.54 -43.65
N ARG A 190 19.34 15.00 -42.47
CA ARG A 190 20.07 14.16 -41.49
C ARG A 190 19.69 14.38 -40.03
N GLY A 191 18.74 15.26 -39.75
CA GLY A 191 18.26 15.49 -38.38
C GLY A 191 17.73 14.21 -37.75
N ASP A 192 17.81 14.15 -36.43
CA ASP A 192 17.49 12.95 -35.68
C ASP A 192 15.98 12.73 -35.60
N PHE A 193 15.58 11.47 -35.40
CA PHE A 193 14.20 11.09 -35.15
C PHE A 193 14.05 10.76 -33.66
N ASN A 194 13.19 11.49 -32.98
CA ASN A 194 13.11 11.42 -31.51
C ASN A 194 11.95 10.53 -31.05
N ILE A 195 12.24 9.64 -30.11
CA ILE A 195 11.26 8.80 -29.41
C ILE A 195 11.26 9.20 -27.94
N TYR A 196 10.17 9.79 -27.46
CA TYR A 196 9.97 10.10 -26.05
C TYR A 196 9.11 9.02 -25.40
N ASN A 197 9.58 8.46 -24.29
CA ASN A 197 8.86 7.44 -23.54
C ASN A 197 8.66 7.86 -22.08
N GLU A 198 7.42 7.75 -21.62
CA GLU A 198 6.98 7.85 -20.22
C GLU A 198 6.16 6.59 -19.82
N GLY A 199 5.87 5.73 -20.80
CA GLY A 199 5.14 4.47 -20.63
C GLY A 199 6.00 3.22 -20.80
N SER A 200 5.42 2.19 -21.40
CA SER A 200 6.05 0.86 -21.57
C SER A 200 6.36 0.52 -23.03
N ILE A 201 7.58 0.08 -23.31
CA ILE A 201 8.01 -0.50 -24.60
C ILE A 201 8.50 -1.93 -24.33
N ILE A 202 7.74 -2.93 -24.79
CA ILE A 202 7.91 -4.32 -24.33
C ILE A 202 8.01 -5.31 -25.49
N SER A 203 9.10 -6.05 -25.54
CA SER A 203 9.30 -7.15 -26.48
C SER A 203 9.98 -8.34 -25.82
N ALA A 204 9.70 -9.53 -26.35
CA ALA A 204 10.44 -10.74 -25.98
C ALA A 204 11.83 -10.80 -26.66
N ASP A 205 12.08 -9.92 -27.62
CA ASP A 205 13.32 -9.84 -28.40
C ASP A 205 13.84 -8.39 -28.43
N ARG A 206 13.36 -7.52 -29.35
CA ARG A 206 13.83 -6.13 -29.49
C ARG A 206 12.80 -5.10 -29.00
N ALA A 207 13.09 -4.34 -27.96
CA ALA A 207 12.24 -3.20 -27.59
C ALA A 207 12.18 -2.18 -28.75
N ILE A 208 13.33 -1.86 -29.33
CA ILE A 208 13.42 -0.99 -30.52
C ILE A 208 14.41 -1.60 -31.51
N ASP A 209 13.98 -1.71 -32.76
CA ASP A 209 14.83 -2.07 -33.89
C ASP A 209 14.96 -0.90 -34.86
N ALA A 210 16.11 -0.21 -34.80
CA ALA A 210 16.45 0.93 -35.65
C ALA A 210 17.45 0.58 -36.76
N SER A 211 17.72 -0.71 -36.98
CA SER A 211 18.69 -1.17 -37.98
C SER A 211 18.32 -0.77 -39.42
N GLY A 212 17.02 -0.61 -39.70
CA GLY A 212 16.48 -0.14 -40.98
C GLY A 212 16.41 1.38 -41.13
N SER A 213 16.72 2.15 -40.07
CA SER A 213 16.57 3.60 -40.09
C SER A 213 17.65 4.28 -40.92
N ASN A 214 17.22 5.15 -41.84
CA ASN A 214 18.09 6.01 -42.64
C ASN A 214 18.54 7.28 -41.91
N ARG A 215 18.15 7.45 -40.63
CA ARG A 215 18.46 8.62 -39.80
C ARG A 215 18.90 8.17 -38.41
N PRO A 216 19.58 9.04 -37.64
CA PRO A 216 19.81 8.78 -36.23
C PRO A 216 18.49 8.64 -35.46
N ILE A 217 18.40 7.67 -34.55
CA ILE A 217 17.26 7.53 -33.65
C ILE A 217 17.73 7.95 -32.25
N GLU A 218 17.08 8.95 -31.67
CA GLU A 218 17.32 9.40 -30.31
C GLU A 218 16.19 8.91 -29.41
N LEU A 219 16.54 8.15 -28.37
CA LEU A 219 15.57 7.64 -27.41
C LEU A 219 15.67 8.42 -26.10
N ILE A 220 14.61 9.14 -25.75
CA ILE A 220 14.51 9.92 -24.53
C ILE A 220 13.58 9.20 -23.55
N LEU A 221 14.15 8.73 -22.45
CA LEU A 221 13.47 7.97 -21.41
C LEU A 221 13.20 8.90 -20.21
N ARG A 222 11.92 9.19 -19.98
CA ARG A 222 11.47 10.00 -18.86
C ARG A 222 10.98 9.14 -17.71
N LYS A 223 10.74 9.80 -16.58
CA LYS A 223 10.26 9.16 -15.35
C LYS A 223 9.06 8.25 -15.62
N GLY A 224 9.17 6.99 -15.20
CA GLY A 224 8.13 5.97 -15.39
C GLY A 224 8.35 5.06 -16.60
N SER A 225 9.39 5.33 -17.40
CA SER A 225 9.78 4.48 -18.52
C SER A 225 10.07 3.05 -18.10
N VAL A 226 9.43 2.10 -18.78
CA VAL A 226 9.72 0.66 -18.68
C VAL A 226 10.07 0.13 -20.06
N VAL A 227 11.30 -0.37 -20.20
CA VAL A 227 11.80 -0.95 -21.44
C VAL A 227 12.16 -2.42 -21.21
N VAL A 228 11.52 -3.32 -21.96
CA VAL A 228 11.79 -4.75 -21.91
C VAL A 228 12.11 -5.22 -23.33
N GLY A 229 13.28 -5.83 -23.53
CA GLY A 229 13.81 -6.17 -24.84
C GLY A 229 15.04 -5.35 -25.21
N ASN A 230 15.76 -5.80 -26.25
CA ASN A 230 17.00 -5.18 -26.69
C ASN A 230 16.75 -3.89 -27.50
N LEU A 231 17.66 -2.92 -27.38
CA LEU A 231 17.64 -1.66 -28.13
C LEU A 231 18.72 -1.71 -29.21
N ILE A 232 18.31 -1.76 -30.48
CA ILE A 232 19.19 -2.10 -31.60
C ILE A 232 19.36 -0.91 -32.54
N ASP A 233 20.61 -0.51 -32.75
CA ASP A 233 21.08 0.55 -33.65
C ASP A 233 20.43 1.92 -33.40
N VAL A 234 20.06 2.16 -32.13
CA VAL A 234 19.72 3.50 -31.60
C VAL A 234 21.00 4.35 -31.58
N SER A 235 20.90 5.63 -31.89
CA SER A 235 22.06 6.53 -31.93
C SER A 235 22.49 6.96 -30.55
N ASN A 236 21.63 7.61 -29.78
CA ASN A 236 21.86 7.85 -28.36
C ASN A 236 20.60 7.57 -27.54
N ILE A 237 20.82 7.37 -26.25
CA ILE A 237 19.77 7.20 -25.26
C ILE A 237 19.99 8.25 -24.20
N GLU A 238 18.96 9.03 -23.91
CA GLU A 238 18.99 10.09 -22.91
C GLU A 238 17.95 9.79 -21.84
N LEU A 239 18.38 9.77 -20.58
CA LEU A 239 17.48 9.57 -19.46
C LEU A 239 17.25 10.91 -18.76
N GLU A 240 16.00 11.36 -18.80
CA GLU A 240 15.52 12.56 -18.12
C GLU A 240 14.82 12.23 -16.77
N GLY A 241 14.61 10.94 -16.48
CA GLY A 241 14.08 10.48 -15.20
C GLY A 241 14.18 8.95 -15.01
N ASP A 242 13.82 8.50 -13.80
CA ASP A 242 13.96 7.10 -13.39
C ASP A 242 13.32 6.12 -14.39
N THR A 243 14.12 5.14 -14.79
CA THR A 243 13.80 4.19 -15.86
C THR A 243 14.18 2.76 -15.46
N SER A 244 13.32 1.81 -15.80
CA SER A 244 13.59 0.37 -15.68
C SER A 244 13.91 -0.23 -17.04
N PHE A 245 15.05 -0.93 -17.16
CA PHE A 245 15.47 -1.64 -18.36
C PHE A 245 15.68 -3.14 -18.07
N THR A 246 15.03 -4.00 -18.86
CA THR A 246 15.21 -5.46 -18.83
C THR A 246 15.67 -5.94 -20.20
N GLY A 247 16.97 -6.24 -20.33
CA GLY A 247 17.52 -6.85 -21.55
C GLY A 247 17.08 -8.31 -21.71
N THR A 248 16.86 -8.74 -22.95
CA THR A 248 16.56 -10.14 -23.32
C THR A 248 17.86 -10.87 -23.71
N ASP A 249 17.78 -12.02 -24.37
CA ASP A 249 18.98 -12.74 -24.82
C ASP A 249 19.75 -11.91 -25.88
N SER A 250 20.96 -11.47 -25.54
CA SER A 250 21.79 -10.65 -26.43
C SER A 250 22.61 -11.46 -27.43
N ARG A 251 22.63 -12.81 -27.38
CA ARG A 251 23.53 -13.63 -28.22
C ARG A 251 23.28 -13.46 -29.73
N LYS A 252 22.04 -13.18 -30.12
CA LYS A 252 21.67 -12.94 -31.54
C LYS A 252 21.90 -11.49 -31.95
N ASP A 253 21.59 -10.56 -31.06
CA ASP A 253 21.67 -9.12 -31.34
C ASP A 253 23.06 -8.52 -31.10
N GLY A 254 23.94 -9.26 -30.42
CA GLY A 254 25.26 -8.84 -29.98
C GLY A 254 25.25 -8.25 -28.57
N TYR A 255 24.37 -7.27 -28.32
CA TYR A 255 24.25 -6.57 -27.05
C TYR A 255 22.80 -6.25 -26.72
N ASN A 256 22.46 -6.16 -25.43
CA ASN A 256 21.15 -5.68 -25.01
C ASN A 256 20.86 -4.25 -25.45
N ILE A 257 21.86 -3.38 -25.41
CA ILE A 257 21.82 -2.06 -26.00
C ILE A 257 22.95 -2.01 -27.02
N ARG A 258 22.64 -2.09 -28.31
CA ARG A 258 23.61 -1.97 -29.39
C ARG A 258 23.46 -0.59 -30.02
N LEU A 259 24.35 0.34 -29.69
CA LEU A 259 24.31 1.70 -30.24
C LEU A 259 24.97 1.74 -31.62
N LYS A 260 24.62 2.75 -32.42
CA LYS A 260 25.41 3.10 -33.61
C LYS A 260 26.79 3.57 -33.20
N SER A 261 27.74 3.50 -34.14
CA SER A 261 29.13 3.93 -33.91
C SER A 261 29.20 5.36 -33.37
N GLY A 262 29.83 5.53 -32.20
CA GLY A 262 29.96 6.83 -31.52
C GLY A 262 28.74 7.24 -30.68
N GLY A 263 27.75 6.35 -30.53
CA GLY A 263 26.59 6.55 -29.69
C GLY A 263 26.86 6.32 -28.21
N SER A 264 26.12 7.04 -27.37
CA SER A 264 26.22 6.97 -25.91
C SER A 264 24.86 6.82 -25.22
N VAL A 265 24.88 6.21 -24.03
CA VAL A 265 23.79 6.32 -23.06
C VAL A 265 24.11 7.43 -22.06
N TYR A 266 23.24 8.41 -21.90
CA TYR A 266 23.38 9.53 -20.95
C TYR A 266 22.36 9.39 -19.83
N VAL A 267 22.83 9.14 -18.61
CA VAL A 267 21.98 9.05 -17.41
C VAL A 267 22.01 10.40 -16.70
N GLY A 268 20.94 11.19 -16.84
CA GLY A 268 20.74 12.47 -16.14
C GLY A 268 21.46 13.69 -16.72
N GLY A 269 22.35 13.54 -17.71
CA GLY A 269 23.19 14.62 -18.25
C GLY A 269 22.45 15.80 -18.90
N THR A 270 21.12 15.74 -19.00
CA THR A 270 20.25 16.78 -19.57
C THR A 270 19.13 17.21 -18.61
N SER A 271 19.02 16.58 -17.44
CA SER A 271 17.97 16.81 -16.45
C SER A 271 18.55 17.36 -15.15
N ASP A 272 17.94 18.41 -14.61
CA ASP A 272 18.29 18.92 -13.28
C ASP A 272 17.83 17.98 -12.15
N SER A 273 17.03 16.95 -12.47
CA SER A 273 16.48 16.00 -11.50
C SER A 273 17.33 14.74 -11.37
N PRO A 274 17.54 14.20 -10.15
CA PRO A 274 18.19 12.92 -9.95
C PRO A 274 17.55 11.83 -10.81
N THR A 275 18.37 11.10 -11.57
CA THR A 275 17.91 10.09 -12.53
C THR A 275 18.61 8.77 -12.28
N THR A 276 17.84 7.68 -12.17
CA THR A 276 18.39 6.32 -12.04
C THR A 276 18.02 5.45 -13.23
N MET A 277 19.02 4.89 -13.91
CA MET A 277 18.82 3.78 -14.86
C MET A 277 18.92 2.45 -14.11
N THR A 278 17.81 1.75 -13.93
CA THR A 278 17.81 0.45 -13.23
C THR A 278 17.86 -0.70 -14.24
N PHE A 279 18.89 -1.53 -14.14
CA PHE A 279 19.03 -2.77 -14.90
C PHE A 279 18.41 -3.93 -14.10
N GLU A 280 17.31 -4.45 -14.61
CA GLU A 280 16.51 -5.48 -13.94
C GLU A 280 17.04 -6.91 -14.13
N SER A 281 17.76 -7.13 -15.24
CA SER A 281 18.39 -8.41 -15.57
C SER A 281 19.69 -8.60 -14.78
N ALA A 282 19.98 -9.83 -14.36
CA ALA A 282 21.21 -10.15 -13.62
C ALA A 282 22.49 -9.80 -14.40
N HIS A 283 22.41 -9.82 -15.74
CA HIS A 283 23.48 -9.40 -16.65
C HIS A 283 22.87 -8.60 -17.79
N SER A 284 23.47 -7.44 -18.08
CA SER A 284 23.11 -6.57 -19.19
C SER A 284 24.36 -6.10 -19.92
N SER A 285 24.23 -5.72 -21.19
CA SER A 285 25.37 -5.26 -21.98
C SER A 285 25.06 -4.06 -22.88
N ILE A 286 25.98 -3.11 -22.97
CA ILE A 286 25.96 -1.94 -23.83
C ILE A 286 27.13 -2.03 -24.83
N GLY A 287 26.80 -2.10 -26.12
CA GLY A 287 27.72 -1.88 -27.22
C GLY A 287 27.77 -0.39 -27.56
N GLY A 288 28.59 0.38 -26.83
CA GLY A 288 28.70 1.83 -26.93
C GLY A 288 29.35 2.45 -25.70
N ASP A 289 29.23 3.77 -25.55
CA ASP A 289 29.69 4.53 -24.38
C ASP A 289 28.56 4.75 -23.37
N LEU A 290 28.91 5.02 -22.11
CA LEU A 290 27.98 5.28 -21.02
C LEU A 290 28.46 6.50 -20.22
N TYR A 291 27.57 7.44 -19.97
CA TYR A 291 27.81 8.64 -19.18
C TYR A 291 26.79 8.72 -18.05
N VAL A 292 27.26 8.99 -16.82
CA VAL A 292 26.41 9.15 -15.63
C VAL A 292 26.72 10.48 -14.96
N ASP A 293 25.69 11.32 -14.90
CA ASP A 293 25.76 12.66 -14.30
C ASP A 293 25.94 12.62 -12.77
N GLY A 294 26.48 13.70 -12.21
CA GLY A 294 26.87 13.77 -10.79
C GLY A 294 25.71 13.67 -9.80
N ASN A 295 24.47 13.90 -10.23
CA ASN A 295 23.27 13.72 -9.40
C ASN A 295 22.52 12.38 -9.68
N SER A 296 23.10 11.53 -10.52
CA SER A 296 22.42 10.39 -11.14
C SER A 296 23.05 9.05 -10.77
N ALA A 297 22.37 7.97 -11.11
CA ALA A 297 22.76 6.64 -10.66
C ALA A 297 22.49 5.52 -11.66
N LEU A 298 23.28 4.45 -11.54
CA LEU A 298 22.97 3.14 -12.11
C LEU A 298 22.41 2.25 -11.01
N GLY A 299 21.20 1.71 -11.21
CA GLY A 299 20.63 0.68 -10.36
C GLY A 299 21.01 -0.70 -10.89
N LEU A 300 21.69 -1.51 -10.08
CA LEU A 300 22.10 -2.86 -10.45
C LEU A 300 21.53 -3.86 -9.44
N ASN A 301 20.93 -4.93 -9.95
CA ASN A 301 20.31 -5.97 -9.13
C ASN A 301 21.22 -7.18 -8.98
N LEU A 302 21.44 -7.61 -7.74
CA LEU A 302 22.11 -8.85 -7.40
C LEU A 302 21.09 -9.93 -7.01
N SER A 303 21.27 -11.13 -7.52
CA SER A 303 20.43 -12.30 -7.25
C SER A 303 21.27 -13.57 -7.32
N LYS A 304 20.66 -14.74 -7.07
CA LYS A 304 21.32 -16.03 -7.35
C LYS A 304 21.61 -16.25 -8.84
N ALA A 305 20.88 -15.59 -9.72
CA ALA A 305 21.14 -15.63 -11.15
C ALA A 305 22.36 -14.78 -11.56
N THR A 306 22.89 -13.95 -10.65
CA THR A 306 24.10 -13.17 -10.89
C THR A 306 25.33 -14.07 -10.80
N ASP A 307 25.94 -14.37 -11.94
CA ASP A 307 27.23 -15.03 -12.02
C ASP A 307 28.35 -14.06 -11.63
N THR A 308 29.10 -14.37 -10.58
CA THR A 308 30.20 -13.52 -10.08
C THR A 308 31.34 -13.36 -11.09
N LYS A 309 31.43 -14.24 -12.10
CA LYS A 309 32.44 -14.19 -13.16
C LYS A 309 32.04 -13.34 -14.36
N THR A 310 30.79 -12.92 -14.41
CA THR A 310 30.23 -12.12 -15.51
C THR A 310 29.82 -10.76 -14.93
N ALA A 311 30.21 -9.66 -15.57
CA ALA A 311 29.81 -8.34 -15.10
C ALA A 311 28.28 -8.20 -15.07
N VAL A 312 27.74 -7.54 -14.04
CA VAL A 312 26.30 -7.22 -13.99
C VAL A 312 25.93 -6.28 -15.15
N LEU A 313 26.79 -5.30 -15.43
CA LEU A 313 26.71 -4.45 -16.61
C LEU A 313 28.03 -4.47 -17.38
N LYS A 314 28.01 -4.94 -18.62
CA LYS A 314 29.16 -4.86 -19.52
C LYS A 314 29.02 -3.68 -20.48
N VAL A 315 30.04 -2.85 -20.62
CA VAL A 315 30.08 -1.72 -21.56
C VAL A 315 31.29 -1.89 -22.47
N THR A 316 31.13 -1.87 -23.79
CA THR A 316 32.28 -2.07 -24.68
C THR A 316 33.18 -0.84 -24.76
N GLY A 317 32.60 0.35 -24.62
CA GLY A 317 33.27 1.64 -24.75
C GLY A 317 33.73 2.21 -23.41
N THR A 318 33.72 3.53 -23.32
CA THR A 318 34.08 4.28 -22.13
C THR A 318 32.86 4.48 -21.24
N THR A 319 33.03 4.23 -19.94
CA THR A 319 32.07 4.61 -18.91
C THR A 319 32.61 5.79 -18.12
N GLN A 320 31.88 6.90 -18.13
CA GLN A 320 32.25 8.13 -17.47
C GLN A 320 31.30 8.43 -16.32
N PHE A 321 31.85 8.77 -15.16
CA PHE A 321 31.09 9.20 -13.98
C PHE A 321 31.52 10.60 -13.57
N GLU A 322 30.56 11.51 -13.44
CA GLU A 322 30.81 12.80 -12.80
C GLU A 322 30.86 12.68 -11.26
N PRO A 323 31.45 13.67 -10.56
CA PRO A 323 31.47 13.69 -9.10
C PRO A 323 30.07 13.66 -8.49
N GLY A 324 29.81 12.66 -7.65
CA GLY A 324 28.52 12.44 -6.98
C GLY A 324 27.67 11.35 -7.63
N ALA A 325 28.00 10.91 -8.85
CA ALA A 325 27.33 9.81 -9.50
C ALA A 325 27.42 8.53 -8.66
N GLN A 326 26.38 7.69 -8.72
CA GLN A 326 26.28 6.51 -7.86
C GLN A 326 26.08 5.20 -8.63
N VAL A 327 26.59 4.11 -8.07
CA VAL A 327 26.15 2.74 -8.40
C VAL A 327 25.36 2.21 -7.20
N LYS A 328 24.06 2.03 -7.40
CA LYS A 328 23.09 1.57 -6.40
C LYS A 328 22.89 0.07 -6.57
N LEU A 329 23.28 -0.69 -5.55
CA LEU A 329 23.06 -2.13 -5.49
C LEU A 329 21.75 -2.44 -4.77
N ALA A 330 20.94 -3.29 -5.38
CA ALA A 330 19.76 -3.88 -4.78
C ALA A 330 19.90 -5.40 -4.74
N ALA A 331 19.30 -6.04 -3.73
CA ALA A 331 19.14 -7.48 -3.71
C ALA A 331 17.76 -7.82 -4.28
N LYS A 332 17.69 -8.72 -5.26
CA LYS A 332 16.47 -9.23 -5.87
C LYS A 332 16.55 -10.76 -5.88
N GLY A 333 15.46 -11.47 -5.61
CA GLY A 333 15.49 -12.94 -5.60
C GLY A 333 15.36 -13.60 -4.23
N ASP A 334 15.07 -14.90 -4.24
CA ASP A 334 14.92 -15.81 -3.08
C ASP A 334 16.21 -16.13 -2.33
N ASP A 335 17.37 -16.10 -2.99
CA ASP A 335 18.53 -16.88 -2.54
C ASP A 335 19.80 -16.04 -2.28
N PHE A 336 19.68 -14.72 -2.16
CA PHE A 336 20.87 -13.87 -2.00
C PHE A 336 21.43 -13.92 -0.57
N ASN A 337 22.27 -14.93 -0.31
CA ASN A 337 23.12 -15.04 0.88
C ASN A 337 24.56 -14.70 0.49
N ALA A 338 24.81 -13.44 0.16
CA ALA A 338 26.19 -13.02 -0.03
C ALA A 338 26.93 -13.12 1.30
N ASN A 339 28.08 -13.79 1.28
CA ASN A 339 28.95 -13.98 2.44
C ASN A 339 30.37 -13.64 2.01
N GLY A 340 30.69 -12.34 2.01
CA GLY A 340 31.94 -11.80 1.49
C GLY A 340 32.13 -12.07 0.00
N THR A 341 31.04 -12.08 -0.77
CA THR A 341 31.08 -12.43 -2.19
C THR A 341 31.46 -11.23 -3.03
N ALA A 342 32.47 -11.38 -3.89
CA ALA A 342 32.90 -10.35 -4.83
C ALA A 342 32.09 -10.44 -6.14
N TYR A 343 31.51 -9.34 -6.57
CA TYR A 343 30.79 -9.20 -7.84
C TYR A 343 31.45 -8.13 -8.70
N THR A 344 31.74 -8.45 -9.95
CA THR A 344 32.03 -7.45 -10.97
C THR A 344 30.73 -6.75 -11.33
N LEU A 345 30.54 -5.53 -10.83
CA LEU A 345 29.34 -4.74 -11.08
C LEU A 345 29.35 -4.19 -12.51
N ILE A 346 30.47 -3.61 -12.91
CA ILE A 346 30.64 -3.00 -14.22
C ILE A 346 31.98 -3.45 -14.78
N GLU A 347 31.98 -3.90 -16.04
CA GLU A 347 33.19 -4.13 -16.85
C GLU A 347 33.06 -3.23 -18.09
N SER A 348 34.01 -2.32 -18.26
CA SER A 348 34.03 -1.35 -19.36
C SER A 348 35.32 -1.45 -20.18
N GLY A 349 35.29 -0.98 -21.43
CA GLY A 349 36.52 -0.78 -22.22
C GLY A 349 37.49 0.18 -21.51
N LYS A 350 36.94 1.20 -20.87
CA LYS A 350 37.62 2.14 -19.96
C LYS A 350 36.63 2.74 -18.97
N ILE A 351 37.06 2.98 -17.74
CA ILE A 351 36.32 3.75 -16.74
C ILE A 351 37.04 5.06 -16.46
N GLU A 352 36.32 6.18 -16.50
CA GLU A 352 36.84 7.51 -16.19
C GLU A 352 35.98 8.17 -15.11
N LEU A 353 36.63 8.62 -14.04
CA LEU A 353 36.02 9.48 -13.04
C LEU A 353 36.38 10.92 -13.41
N LEU A 354 35.37 11.76 -13.64
CA LEU A 354 35.57 13.10 -14.19
C LEU A 354 35.78 14.15 -13.09
N THR A 355 36.36 15.28 -13.47
CA THR A 355 36.40 16.51 -12.67
C THR A 355 35.00 17.12 -12.57
N LYS A 356 34.80 18.03 -11.60
CA LYS A 356 33.49 18.67 -11.34
C LYS A 356 32.90 19.45 -12.53
N ASP A 357 33.73 19.87 -13.48
CA ASP A 357 33.28 20.53 -14.71
C ASP A 357 33.00 19.55 -15.86
N GLY A 358 33.13 18.23 -15.64
CA GLY A 358 32.85 17.17 -16.60
C GLY A 358 33.86 17.07 -17.75
N ARG A 359 34.98 17.80 -17.70
CA ARG A 359 35.87 18.01 -18.87
C ARG A 359 37.15 17.20 -18.87
N ALA A 360 37.61 16.73 -17.72
CA ALA A 360 38.86 16.00 -17.59
C ALA A 360 38.71 14.81 -16.66
N VAL A 361 39.59 13.82 -16.79
CA VAL A 361 39.68 12.71 -15.83
C VAL A 361 40.34 13.22 -14.54
N ASP A 362 39.70 12.98 -13.40
CA ASP A 362 40.24 13.25 -12.06
C ASP A 362 40.94 11.99 -11.51
N PRO A 363 42.28 11.99 -11.38
CA PRO A 363 43.01 10.86 -10.79
C PRO A 363 42.66 10.58 -9.32
N ALA A 364 42.08 11.56 -8.62
CA ALA A 364 41.62 11.45 -7.24
C ALA A 364 40.09 11.30 -7.13
N GLY A 365 39.39 11.15 -8.27
CA GLY A 365 37.96 10.97 -8.34
C GLY A 365 37.50 9.76 -7.52
N LYS A 366 36.28 9.85 -6.97
CA LYS A 366 35.65 8.78 -6.21
C LYS A 366 34.26 8.52 -6.77
N LEU A 367 33.90 7.24 -6.85
CA LEU A 367 32.57 6.78 -7.16
C LEU A 367 31.91 6.27 -5.89
N ASP A 368 30.64 6.59 -5.68
CA ASP A 368 29.86 6.05 -4.57
C ASP A 368 29.16 4.75 -4.99
N VAL A 369 29.58 3.63 -4.40
CA VAL A 369 28.86 2.36 -4.53
C VAL A 369 28.06 2.15 -3.25
N VAL A 370 26.73 2.17 -3.36
CA VAL A 370 25.82 2.19 -2.20
C VAL A 370 24.80 1.06 -2.30
N SER A 371 24.33 0.58 -1.15
CA SER A 371 23.22 -0.37 -1.09
C SER A 371 21.91 0.39 -0.95
N THR A 372 20.91 0.01 -1.73
CA THR A 372 19.51 0.44 -1.55
C THR A 372 18.81 -0.35 -0.45
N SER A 373 19.33 -1.53 -0.13
CA SER A 373 18.82 -2.39 0.93
C SER A 373 19.55 -2.15 2.25
N ALA A 374 18.80 -1.91 3.31
CA ALA A 374 19.34 -1.91 4.66
C ALA A 374 19.72 -3.31 5.16
N LEU A 375 19.38 -4.38 4.43
CA LEU A 375 19.76 -5.76 4.73
C LEU A 375 21.03 -6.21 4.00
N LEU A 376 21.51 -5.43 3.03
CA LEU A 376 22.74 -5.70 2.28
C LEU A 376 23.84 -4.74 2.70
N LYS A 377 25.02 -5.29 2.99
CA LYS A 377 26.23 -4.54 3.29
C LYS A 377 27.19 -4.61 2.11
N ILE A 378 27.74 -3.45 1.75
CA ILE A 378 28.92 -3.35 0.89
C ILE A 378 30.13 -3.30 1.82
N ASP A 379 30.90 -4.39 1.87
CA ASP A 379 32.08 -4.49 2.73
C ASP A 379 33.25 -3.68 2.16
N SER A 380 33.43 -3.72 0.84
CA SER A 380 34.42 -2.94 0.12
C SER A 380 34.05 -2.84 -1.36
N TYR A 381 34.65 -1.88 -2.08
CA TYR A 381 34.61 -1.84 -3.52
C TYR A 381 35.90 -1.25 -4.08
N THR A 382 36.19 -1.58 -5.33
CA THR A 382 37.34 -1.06 -6.08
C THR A 382 36.88 -0.56 -7.44
N VAL A 383 37.46 0.54 -7.89
CA VAL A 383 37.37 1.02 -9.27
C VAL A 383 38.77 0.88 -9.87
N ASP A 384 38.97 -0.14 -10.68
CA ASP A 384 40.14 -0.27 -11.55
C ASP A 384 39.75 0.27 -12.93
N GLY A 385 40.67 0.79 -13.74
CA GLY A 385 40.40 1.56 -14.96
C GLY A 385 39.55 0.87 -16.04
N LYS A 386 39.06 -0.34 -15.78
CA LYS A 386 38.07 -1.11 -16.56
C LYS A 386 36.96 -1.73 -15.71
N ASP A 387 37.18 -2.02 -14.43
CA ASP A 387 36.28 -2.84 -13.63
C ASP A 387 35.86 -2.11 -12.35
N ILE A 388 34.56 -2.20 -12.02
CA ILE A 388 34.04 -1.88 -10.70
C ILE A 388 33.66 -3.19 -10.03
N VAL A 389 34.34 -3.52 -8.94
CA VAL A 389 34.11 -4.76 -8.18
C VAL A 389 33.68 -4.40 -6.77
N ALA A 390 32.59 -5.01 -6.28
CA ALA A 390 32.14 -4.83 -4.90
C ALA A 390 32.12 -6.18 -4.17
N VAL A 391 32.60 -6.18 -2.93
CA VAL A 391 32.44 -7.29 -1.99
C VAL A 391 31.24 -6.99 -1.12
N VAL A 392 30.27 -7.90 -1.11
CA VAL A 392 29.01 -7.69 -0.41
C VAL A 392 28.68 -8.88 0.50
N THR A 393 27.97 -8.58 1.59
CA THR A 393 27.52 -9.55 2.58
C THR A 393 26.11 -9.21 3.04
N ALA A 394 25.26 -10.21 3.25
CA ALA A 394 23.98 -10.02 3.93
C ALA A 394 24.22 -9.67 5.40
N LYS A 395 23.55 -8.65 5.93
CA LYS A 395 23.71 -8.26 7.33
C LYS A 395 23.27 -9.39 8.27
N GLY A 396 24.06 -9.62 9.32
CA GLY A 396 23.72 -10.57 10.37
C GLY A 396 22.58 -10.09 11.27
N LYS A 397 22.06 -10.99 12.13
CA LYS A 397 20.96 -10.70 13.07
C LYS A 397 21.22 -9.45 13.93
N GLU A 398 22.42 -9.33 14.51
CA GLU A 398 22.79 -8.18 15.35
C GLU A 398 22.82 -6.87 14.56
N GLU A 399 23.33 -6.90 13.33
CA GLU A 399 23.37 -5.73 12.46
C GLU A 399 21.95 -5.30 12.04
N VAL A 400 21.06 -6.26 11.73
CA VAL A 400 19.65 -5.99 11.42
C VAL A 400 18.93 -5.37 12.61
N ALA A 401 19.11 -5.93 13.81
CA ALA A 401 18.57 -5.36 15.05
C ALA A 401 19.08 -3.93 15.27
N GLN A 402 20.38 -3.69 15.06
CA GLN A 402 20.98 -2.37 15.24
C GLN A 402 20.45 -1.35 14.21
N VAL A 403 20.16 -1.76 12.98
CA VAL A 403 19.52 -0.88 11.98
C VAL A 403 18.15 -0.44 12.48
N VAL A 404 17.32 -1.36 12.97
CA VAL A 404 15.99 -1.02 13.52
C VAL A 404 16.13 -0.12 14.75
N ALA A 405 17.04 -0.44 15.67
CA ALA A 405 17.30 0.35 16.88
C ALA A 405 17.74 1.79 16.55
N ASN A 406 18.69 1.96 15.62
CA ASN A 406 19.20 3.28 15.19
C ASN A 406 18.12 4.13 14.52
N ASN A 407 17.05 3.51 14.02
CA ASN A 407 15.90 4.17 13.40
C ASN A 407 14.68 4.24 14.34
N GLY A 408 14.89 4.06 15.66
CA GLY A 408 13.88 4.28 16.69
C GLY A 408 12.99 3.07 17.01
N GLY A 409 13.31 1.90 16.47
CA GLY A 409 12.52 0.69 16.70
C GLY A 409 12.78 0.04 18.07
N SER A 410 11.70 -0.45 18.68
CA SER A 410 11.69 -1.16 19.97
C SER A 410 12.34 -2.54 19.90
N VAL A 411 12.59 -3.16 21.07
CA VAL A 411 13.14 -4.52 21.16
C VAL A 411 12.20 -5.55 20.51
N ASN A 412 10.89 -5.36 20.61
CA ASN A 412 9.90 -6.24 19.93
C ASN A 412 10.04 -6.17 18.41
N GLU A 413 10.23 -4.96 17.87
CA GLU A 413 10.38 -4.73 16.43
C GLU A 413 11.69 -5.30 15.92
N GLN A 414 12.78 -5.12 16.67
CA GLN A 414 14.08 -5.74 16.39
C GLN A 414 13.96 -7.26 16.34
N THR A 415 13.37 -7.87 17.38
CA THR A 415 13.18 -9.33 17.49
C THR A 415 12.37 -9.87 16.31
N THR A 416 11.22 -9.25 16.04
CA THR A 416 10.32 -9.66 14.97
C THR A 416 11.01 -9.67 13.60
N LEU A 417 11.77 -8.61 13.28
CA LEU A 417 12.47 -8.54 12.00
C LEU A 417 13.66 -9.49 11.92
N VAL A 418 14.40 -9.66 13.02
CA VAL A 418 15.51 -10.61 13.10
C VAL A 418 15.04 -12.04 12.87
N ASP A 419 13.89 -12.41 13.42
CA ASP A 419 13.35 -13.76 13.22
C ASP A 419 12.77 -13.95 11.83
N LEU A 420 12.13 -12.90 11.26
CA LEU A 420 11.71 -12.92 9.86
C LEU A 420 12.87 -13.19 8.89
N THR A 421 13.96 -12.43 9.06
CA THR A 421 15.15 -12.52 8.20
C THR A 421 15.96 -13.80 8.47
N GLY A 422 15.94 -14.31 9.71
CA GLY A 422 16.65 -15.53 10.12
C GLY A 422 16.00 -16.83 9.64
N ASP A 423 14.68 -16.89 9.50
CA ASP A 423 13.94 -18.12 9.15
C ASP A 423 13.94 -18.45 7.65
N SER A 424 14.72 -17.71 6.85
CA SER A 424 14.71 -17.81 5.39
C SER A 424 13.31 -17.65 4.79
N ILE A 425 12.39 -16.97 5.49
CA ILE A 425 11.00 -16.74 5.02
C ILE A 425 11.02 -16.00 3.69
N ILE A 426 11.92 -15.02 3.56
CA ILE A 426 12.14 -14.24 2.35
C ILE A 426 12.45 -15.13 1.13
N SER A 427 13.17 -16.24 1.34
CA SER A 427 13.49 -17.21 0.28
C SER A 427 12.32 -18.08 -0.16
N LYS A 428 11.26 -18.17 0.66
CA LYS A 428 10.06 -18.97 0.35
C LYS A 428 8.98 -18.16 -0.38
N LEU A 429 9.16 -16.84 -0.48
CA LEU A 429 8.22 -15.92 -1.11
C LEU A 429 8.61 -15.67 -2.57
N ASN A 430 7.64 -15.72 -3.48
CA ASN A 430 7.85 -15.42 -4.90
C ASN A 430 8.50 -14.03 -5.10
N ASP A 431 9.33 -13.88 -6.13
CA ASP A 431 9.99 -12.60 -6.43
C ASP A 431 9.02 -11.46 -6.75
N SER A 432 7.81 -11.75 -7.23
CA SER A 432 6.77 -10.74 -7.46
C SER A 432 5.97 -10.38 -6.20
N ASP A 433 6.26 -10.98 -5.05
CA ASP A 433 5.59 -10.68 -3.78
C ASP A 433 5.93 -9.25 -3.32
N ALA A 434 4.90 -8.43 -3.13
CA ALA A 434 5.05 -7.02 -2.81
C ALA A 434 5.71 -6.80 -1.43
N PHE A 435 5.45 -7.66 -0.44
CA PHE A 435 6.06 -7.57 0.88
C PHE A 435 7.55 -7.87 0.79
N LYS A 436 7.93 -8.91 0.05
CA LYS A 436 9.34 -9.23 -0.21
C LYS A 436 10.07 -8.11 -0.94
N GLN A 437 9.50 -7.57 -2.01
CA GLN A 437 10.10 -6.48 -2.77
C GLN A 437 10.30 -5.22 -1.91
N LEU A 438 9.33 -4.90 -1.04
CA LEU A 438 9.48 -3.80 -0.09
C LEU A 438 10.61 -4.08 0.91
N LEU A 439 10.64 -5.28 1.50
CA LEU A 439 11.64 -5.65 2.50
C LEU A 439 13.07 -5.63 1.94
N LEU A 440 13.27 -6.17 0.74
CA LEU A 440 14.59 -6.25 0.12
C LEU A 440 15.15 -4.89 -0.30
N ASN A 441 14.29 -3.90 -0.60
CA ASN A 441 14.70 -2.56 -1.04
C ASN A 441 14.52 -1.49 0.05
N ALA A 442 14.16 -1.88 1.27
CA ALA A 442 13.92 -0.93 2.35
C ALA A 442 15.22 -0.30 2.87
N ASP A 443 15.26 1.03 2.96
CA ASP A 443 16.25 1.74 3.76
C ASP A 443 16.03 1.52 5.28
N GLY A 444 16.91 2.07 6.12
CA GLY A 444 16.83 1.85 7.57
C GLY A 444 15.53 2.33 8.22
N GLY A 445 14.98 3.46 7.76
CA GLY A 445 13.73 4.02 8.29
C GLY A 445 12.51 3.24 7.80
N GLN A 446 12.50 2.86 6.52
CA GLN A 446 11.49 1.98 5.94
C GLN A 446 11.48 0.60 6.62
N LEU A 447 12.67 0.07 6.93
CA LEU A 447 12.82 -1.22 7.61
C LEU A 447 12.30 -1.18 9.04
N ALA A 448 12.60 -0.11 9.81
CA ALA A 448 12.06 0.07 11.16
C ALA A 448 10.52 0.21 11.15
N LYS A 449 9.97 0.95 10.18
CA LYS A 449 8.52 1.04 9.99
C LYS A 449 7.90 -0.32 9.66
N LEU A 450 8.55 -1.10 8.80
CA LEU A 450 8.10 -2.46 8.46
C LEU A 450 8.16 -3.38 9.68
N ALA A 451 9.21 -3.30 10.50
CA ALA A 451 9.33 -4.03 11.75
C ALA A 451 8.18 -3.72 12.74
N SER A 452 7.77 -2.45 12.81
CA SER A 452 6.58 -2.02 13.56
C SER A 452 5.29 -2.68 13.08
N GLN A 453 5.08 -2.72 11.76
CA GLN A 453 3.91 -3.38 11.16
C GLN A 453 3.94 -4.90 11.33
N LEU A 454 5.14 -5.50 11.33
CA LEU A 454 5.35 -6.92 11.48
C LEU A 454 5.11 -7.41 12.92
N SER A 455 5.30 -6.54 13.91
CA SER A 455 5.18 -6.90 15.31
C SER A 455 3.74 -7.29 15.66
N PRO A 456 3.54 -8.39 16.41
CA PRO A 456 2.22 -8.76 16.96
C PRO A 456 1.67 -7.65 17.86
N GLU A 457 0.35 -7.61 18.02
CA GLU A 457 -0.28 -6.65 18.92
C GLU A 457 -0.07 -7.04 20.39
N VAL A 458 0.59 -6.17 21.15
CA VAL A 458 0.91 -6.38 22.58
C VAL A 458 0.57 -5.17 23.45
N ASN A 459 -0.18 -4.19 22.91
CA ASN A 459 -0.60 -3.01 23.66
C ASN A 459 -1.62 -3.28 24.78
N GLY A 460 -2.17 -4.50 24.85
CA GLY A 460 -3.16 -4.92 25.85
C GLY A 460 -4.61 -4.54 25.52
N GLY A 461 -4.89 -4.04 24.31
CA GLY A 461 -6.24 -3.63 23.91
C GLY A 461 -7.27 -4.76 23.89
N ALA A 462 -6.88 -5.96 23.42
CA ALA A 462 -7.76 -7.15 23.46
C ALA A 462 -8.09 -7.59 24.90
N ARG A 463 -7.08 -7.58 25.80
CA ARG A 463 -7.29 -7.80 27.25
C ARG A 463 -8.26 -6.75 27.81
N SER A 464 -8.03 -5.48 27.48
CA SER A 464 -8.88 -4.37 27.91
C SER A 464 -10.34 -4.60 27.49
N ALA A 465 -10.59 -4.88 26.21
CA ALA A 465 -11.91 -5.20 25.68
C ALA A 465 -12.59 -6.36 26.42
N ALA A 466 -11.90 -7.48 26.62
CA ALA A 466 -12.42 -8.62 27.36
C ALA A 466 -12.78 -8.25 28.81
N THR A 467 -11.95 -7.47 29.50
CA THR A 467 -12.19 -7.07 30.91
C THR A 467 -13.19 -5.90 31.07
N THR A 468 -13.43 -5.09 30.04
CA THR A 468 -14.38 -3.97 30.07
C THR A 468 -15.78 -4.44 30.47
N SER A 469 -16.20 -5.61 29.97
CA SER A 469 -17.46 -6.26 30.35
C SER A 469 -17.58 -6.44 31.87
N GLN A 470 -16.54 -6.93 32.54
CA GLN A 470 -16.53 -7.10 34.00
C GLN A 470 -16.63 -5.76 34.74
N GLY A 471 -15.90 -4.72 34.29
CA GLY A 471 -15.95 -3.40 34.91
C GLY A 471 -17.33 -2.74 34.80
N LEU A 472 -17.90 -2.74 33.59
CA LEU A 472 -19.23 -2.21 33.31
C LEU A 472 -20.31 -2.92 34.14
N ILE A 473 -20.25 -4.26 34.21
CA ILE A 473 -21.24 -5.06 34.95
C ILE A 473 -21.06 -4.96 36.46
N SER A 474 -19.83 -4.90 36.98
CA SER A 474 -19.58 -4.75 38.42
C SER A 474 -20.16 -3.44 38.97
N ASN A 475 -20.14 -2.37 38.17
CA ASN A 475 -20.80 -1.10 38.51
C ASN A 475 -22.33 -1.23 38.52
N VAL A 476 -22.89 -1.99 37.58
CA VAL A 476 -24.33 -2.29 37.54
C VAL A 476 -24.76 -3.07 38.78
N THR A 477 -24.11 -4.19 39.10
CA THR A 477 -24.51 -5.04 40.22
C THR A 477 -24.24 -4.40 41.58
N GLY A 478 -23.15 -3.65 41.72
CA GLY A 478 -22.84 -2.92 42.95
C GLY A 478 -23.81 -1.76 43.23
N SER A 479 -24.24 -1.03 42.19
CA SER A 479 -25.30 -0.01 42.34
C SER A 479 -26.66 -0.65 42.63
N ARG A 480 -26.94 -1.83 42.06
CA ARG A 480 -28.16 -2.61 42.32
C ARG A 480 -28.29 -3.02 43.78
N THR A 481 -27.32 -3.76 44.30
CA THR A 481 -27.36 -4.22 45.69
C THR A 481 -27.37 -3.03 46.63
N SER A 482 -26.58 -1.98 46.35
CA SER A 482 -26.60 -0.72 47.12
C SER A 482 -27.97 -0.03 47.15
N SER A 483 -28.75 -0.04 46.05
CA SER A 483 -30.08 0.59 45.94
C SER A 483 -31.20 -0.18 46.63
N ILE A 484 -31.00 -1.49 46.86
CA ILE A 484 -31.94 -2.41 47.53
C ILE A 484 -31.68 -2.42 49.05
N ARG A 485 -30.46 -2.07 49.48
CA ARG A 485 -30.14 -1.90 50.90
C ARG A 485 -30.98 -0.80 51.53
N GLY A 486 -31.50 -1.07 52.72
CA GLY A 486 -32.27 -0.09 53.50
C GLY A 486 -33.71 0.17 53.03
N ALA A 487 -34.22 -0.55 52.02
CA ALA A 487 -35.65 -0.55 51.72
C ALA A 487 -36.41 -1.36 52.80
N SER A 488 -37.21 -0.68 53.64
CA SER A 488 -37.97 -1.24 54.76
C SER A 488 -38.76 -2.51 54.38
N SER A 489 -38.60 -3.54 55.22
CA SER A 489 -39.15 -4.89 55.13
C SER A 489 -40.59 -4.99 55.65
N GLY A 490 -41.49 -5.53 54.82
CA GLY A 490 -42.85 -5.92 55.18
C GLY A 490 -43.35 -7.08 54.32
N GLU A 491 -43.02 -8.30 54.77
CA GLU A 491 -43.47 -9.63 54.30
C GLU A 491 -42.73 -10.29 53.12
N GLY A 492 -42.49 -11.60 53.28
CA GLY A 492 -41.65 -12.46 52.45
C GLY A 492 -42.13 -12.65 51.01
N PHE A 493 -41.14 -12.73 50.11
CA PHE A 493 -41.23 -12.62 48.64
C PHE A 493 -41.83 -11.30 48.11
N LYS A 494 -41.38 -10.16 48.62
CA LYS A 494 -41.63 -8.84 48.02
C LYS A 494 -40.31 -8.14 47.64
N ASN A 495 -40.35 -7.34 46.57
CA ASN A 495 -39.25 -6.60 45.93
C ASN A 495 -38.44 -7.41 44.89
N ALA A 496 -39.12 -8.24 44.10
CA ALA A 496 -38.53 -8.72 42.86
C ALA A 496 -38.56 -7.59 41.83
N GLY A 497 -37.59 -7.54 40.94
CA GLY A 497 -37.61 -6.56 39.88
C GLY A 497 -36.76 -6.96 38.70
N VAL A 498 -37.19 -6.47 37.53
CA VAL A 498 -36.45 -6.59 36.28
C VAL A 498 -35.88 -5.24 35.91
N TRP A 499 -34.75 -5.25 35.23
CA TRP A 499 -34.09 -4.03 34.79
C TRP A 499 -33.39 -4.20 33.47
N VAL A 500 -33.25 -3.07 32.78
CA VAL A 500 -32.49 -2.91 31.54
C VAL A 500 -31.56 -1.71 31.73
N GLN A 501 -30.33 -1.84 31.26
CA GLN A 501 -29.31 -0.80 31.37
C GLN A 501 -28.52 -0.69 30.08
N SER A 502 -28.40 0.53 29.55
CA SER A 502 -27.45 0.83 28.48
C SER A 502 -26.07 1.12 29.06
N LEU A 503 -25.04 0.68 28.36
CA LEU A 503 -23.64 0.77 28.77
C LEU A 503 -22.83 1.45 27.66
N TYR A 504 -21.97 2.38 28.04
CA TYR A 504 -20.99 3.00 27.15
C TYR A 504 -19.67 3.20 27.89
N SER A 505 -18.55 2.95 27.21
CA SER A 505 -17.22 3.26 27.73
C SER A 505 -16.31 3.79 26.63
N ASP A 506 -15.52 4.81 26.96
CA ASP A 506 -14.41 5.32 26.17
C ASP A 506 -13.14 5.18 27.00
N ALA A 507 -12.18 4.38 26.53
CA ALA A 507 -10.94 4.10 27.23
C ALA A 507 -9.74 4.41 26.34
N THR A 508 -8.75 5.11 26.88
CA THR A 508 -7.52 5.46 26.18
C THR A 508 -6.31 4.99 26.95
N GLN A 509 -5.39 4.32 26.25
CA GLN A 509 -4.03 4.08 26.72
C GLN A 509 -3.02 4.90 25.90
N GLY A 510 -2.17 5.63 26.59
CA GLY A 510 -1.00 6.30 26.01
C GLY A 510 0.11 5.33 25.62
N GLN A 511 1.16 5.83 24.99
CA GLN A 511 2.39 5.05 24.79
C GLN A 511 3.05 4.79 26.15
N ARG A 512 3.47 3.55 26.41
CA ARG A 512 4.18 3.16 27.64
C ARG A 512 5.30 2.19 27.30
N ASP A 513 6.47 2.35 27.93
CA ASP A 513 7.64 1.49 27.74
C ASP A 513 8.01 1.24 26.26
N GLY A 514 7.80 2.25 25.39
CA GLY A 514 8.03 2.13 23.95
C GLY A 514 6.94 1.40 23.17
N ILE A 515 5.90 0.88 23.82
CA ILE A 515 4.77 0.19 23.21
C ILE A 515 3.67 1.21 22.87
N ALA A 516 3.23 1.20 21.61
CA ALA A 516 2.14 2.05 21.14
C ALA A 516 0.85 1.77 21.94
N GLY A 517 0.11 2.83 22.27
CA GLY A 517 -1.16 2.71 23.01
C GLY A 517 -2.34 2.31 22.11
N TYR A 518 -3.54 2.44 22.64
CA TYR A 518 -4.81 2.17 21.94
C TYR A 518 -5.92 3.08 22.45
N ASN A 519 -7.01 3.14 21.68
CA ASN A 519 -8.31 3.62 22.14
C ASN A 519 -9.30 2.45 22.04
N ALA A 520 -10.18 2.29 23.03
CA ALA A 520 -11.19 1.26 23.07
C ALA A 520 -12.57 1.88 23.35
N TYR A 521 -13.52 1.66 22.45
CA TYR A 521 -14.87 2.16 22.56
C TYR A 521 -15.80 0.98 22.76
N SER A 522 -16.55 0.96 23.85
CA SER A 522 -17.47 -0.13 24.17
C SER A 522 -18.89 0.38 24.27
N SER A 523 -19.84 -0.34 23.70
CA SER A 523 -21.26 -0.03 23.83
C SER A 523 -22.07 -1.32 23.97
N GLY A 524 -23.14 -1.28 24.76
CA GLY A 524 -23.89 -2.49 25.01
C GLY A 524 -25.14 -2.29 25.83
N VAL A 525 -25.83 -3.41 26.08
CA VAL A 525 -27.02 -3.47 26.92
C VAL A 525 -26.86 -4.63 27.88
N ALA A 526 -27.26 -4.39 29.14
CA ALA A 526 -27.43 -5.41 30.14
C ALA A 526 -28.89 -5.50 30.56
N VAL A 527 -29.36 -6.73 30.77
CA VAL A 527 -30.68 -7.03 31.30
C VAL A 527 -30.51 -7.95 32.50
N GLY A 528 -31.35 -7.78 33.51
CA GLY A 528 -31.27 -8.63 34.69
C GLY A 528 -32.53 -8.64 35.53
N ALA A 529 -32.54 -9.57 36.46
CA ALA A 529 -33.60 -9.75 37.43
C ALA A 529 -33.00 -10.10 38.80
N ASP A 530 -33.55 -9.52 39.85
CA ASP A 530 -33.16 -9.80 41.23
C ASP A 530 -34.35 -9.72 42.18
N GLY A 531 -34.17 -10.28 43.37
CA GLY A 531 -35.11 -10.16 44.47
C GLY A 531 -34.50 -10.59 45.80
N LYS A 532 -35.19 -10.24 46.89
CA LYS A 532 -34.83 -10.69 48.24
C LYS A 532 -35.26 -12.15 48.44
N LEU A 533 -34.30 -13.03 48.69
CA LEU A 533 -34.55 -14.42 49.08
C LEU A 533 -34.97 -14.53 50.54
N ASN A 534 -34.43 -13.66 51.39
CA ASN A 534 -34.83 -13.45 52.78
C ASN A 534 -34.49 -11.99 53.17
N ASP A 535 -34.72 -11.62 54.43
CA ASP A 535 -34.51 -10.24 54.91
C ASP A 535 -33.07 -9.74 54.76
N ASN A 536 -32.10 -10.66 54.67
CA ASN A 536 -30.67 -10.37 54.66
C ASN A 536 -30.00 -10.63 53.31
N LEU A 537 -30.64 -11.30 52.35
CA LEU A 537 -30.01 -11.77 51.14
C LEU A 537 -30.83 -11.41 49.89
N THR A 538 -30.21 -10.63 49.01
CA THR A 538 -30.66 -10.38 47.64
C THR A 538 -29.86 -11.26 46.68
N LEU A 539 -30.52 -11.88 45.72
CA LEU A 539 -29.89 -12.66 44.65
C LEU A 539 -30.41 -12.19 43.30
N GLY A 540 -29.53 -12.14 42.30
CA GLY A 540 -29.90 -11.78 40.95
C GLY A 540 -29.02 -12.39 39.87
N LEU A 541 -29.57 -12.39 38.65
CA LEU A 541 -28.91 -12.82 37.43
C LEU A 541 -28.97 -11.69 36.42
N ALA A 542 -27.89 -11.54 35.65
CA ALA A 542 -27.81 -10.60 34.56
C ALA A 542 -27.16 -11.23 33.33
N TYR A 543 -27.57 -10.76 32.16
CA TYR A 543 -26.95 -11.02 30.88
C TYR A 543 -26.61 -9.67 30.23
N SER A 544 -25.42 -9.57 29.64
CA SER A 544 -25.01 -8.40 28.87
C SER A 544 -24.41 -8.78 27.54
N PHE A 545 -24.75 -7.98 26.54
CA PHE A 545 -24.12 -8.00 25.22
C PHE A 545 -23.40 -6.67 25.01
N ILE A 546 -22.09 -6.73 24.76
CA ILE A 546 -21.22 -5.57 24.64
C ILE A 546 -20.36 -5.74 23.39
N ASN A 547 -20.39 -4.74 22.52
CA ASN A 547 -19.49 -4.64 21.38
C ASN A 547 -18.37 -3.64 21.71
N THR A 548 -17.14 -4.02 21.42
CA THR A 548 -15.95 -3.20 21.67
C THR A 548 -15.08 -3.07 20.43
N ASP A 549 -14.82 -1.82 20.04
CA ASP A 549 -13.89 -1.45 18.98
C ASP A 549 -12.56 -0.99 19.59
N VAL A 550 -11.50 -1.76 19.38
CA VAL A 550 -10.13 -1.41 19.78
C VAL A 550 -9.35 -0.91 18.56
N ASN A 551 -8.90 0.34 18.63
CA ASN A 551 -8.04 0.96 17.64
C ASN A 551 -6.63 1.17 18.22
N GLY A 552 -5.68 0.33 17.81
CA GLY A 552 -4.28 0.46 18.17
C GLY A 552 -3.64 1.67 17.48
N LYS A 553 -2.80 2.41 18.20
CA LYS A 553 -2.07 3.57 17.65
C LYS A 553 -0.99 3.16 16.63
N SER A 554 -0.69 1.87 16.54
CA SER A 554 0.09 1.20 15.49
C SER A 554 -0.66 1.03 14.16
N GLY A 555 -1.99 1.27 14.14
CA GLY A 555 -2.86 1.05 12.99
C GLY A 555 -3.60 -0.30 12.98
N ASN A 556 -3.37 -1.14 13.99
CA ASN A 556 -4.08 -2.40 14.20
C ASN A 556 -5.49 -2.16 14.72
N LYS A 557 -6.39 -3.10 14.44
CA LYS A 557 -7.77 -3.06 14.91
C LYS A 557 -8.19 -4.41 15.46
N THR A 558 -8.96 -4.38 16.55
CA THR A 558 -9.63 -5.57 17.09
C THR A 558 -11.08 -5.20 17.36
N GLU A 559 -12.00 -5.97 16.81
CA GLU A 559 -13.43 -5.88 17.09
C GLU A 559 -13.77 -7.06 18.02
N VAL A 560 -14.49 -6.81 19.11
CA VAL A 560 -14.82 -7.83 20.12
C VAL A 560 -16.31 -7.80 20.43
N ASP A 561 -16.98 -8.94 20.22
CA ASP A 561 -18.38 -9.15 20.61
C ASP A 561 -18.44 -10.01 21.87
N SER A 562 -18.89 -9.41 22.98
CA SER A 562 -18.86 -10.01 24.31
C SER A 562 -20.26 -10.41 24.80
N HIS A 563 -20.40 -11.66 25.21
CA HIS A 563 -21.57 -12.20 25.91
C HIS A 563 -21.19 -12.53 27.35
N ALA A 564 -21.71 -11.79 28.32
CA ALA A 564 -21.38 -12.01 29.73
C ALA A 564 -22.61 -12.35 30.57
N PHE A 565 -22.47 -13.41 31.38
CA PHE A 565 -23.47 -13.91 32.31
C PHE A 565 -22.98 -13.64 33.72
N THR A 566 -23.80 -12.98 34.53
CA THR A 566 -23.40 -12.57 35.88
C THR A 566 -24.41 -13.03 36.92
N LEU A 567 -23.91 -13.71 37.94
CA LEU A 567 -24.60 -13.99 39.18
C LEU A 567 -24.16 -12.96 40.22
N TYR A 568 -25.09 -12.29 40.87
CA TYR A 568 -24.77 -11.32 41.91
C TYR A 568 -25.63 -11.49 43.15
N SER A 569 -25.06 -11.12 44.29
CA SER A 569 -25.74 -11.16 45.58
C SER A 569 -25.37 -9.96 46.44
N GLY A 570 -26.33 -9.51 47.24
CA GLY A 570 -26.11 -8.54 48.31
C GLY A 570 -26.55 -9.14 49.63
N PHE A 571 -25.63 -9.25 50.58
CA PHE A 571 -25.90 -9.69 51.95
C PHE A 571 -25.83 -8.50 52.91
N GLU A 572 -26.81 -8.39 53.81
CA GLU A 572 -26.93 -7.31 54.79
C GLU A 572 -27.20 -7.87 56.18
N GLN A 573 -26.40 -7.46 57.17
CA GLN A 573 -26.63 -7.79 58.57
C GLN A 573 -26.41 -6.56 59.45
N GLY A 574 -27.51 -5.96 59.91
CA GLY A 574 -27.45 -4.67 60.61
C GLY A 574 -26.85 -3.61 59.70
N ASN A 575 -25.77 -2.97 60.14
CA ASN A 575 -25.06 -1.97 59.35
C ASN A 575 -23.94 -2.57 58.47
N TYR A 576 -23.68 -3.88 58.54
CA TYR A 576 -22.66 -4.52 57.71
C TYR A 576 -23.27 -5.02 56.41
N PHE A 577 -22.51 -4.91 55.32
CA PHE A 577 -22.91 -5.47 54.04
C PHE A 577 -21.76 -6.16 53.31
N VAL A 578 -22.11 -7.11 52.46
CA VAL A 578 -21.21 -7.76 51.51
C VAL A 578 -21.92 -7.89 50.16
N ASP A 579 -21.33 -7.29 49.13
CA ASP A 579 -21.73 -7.45 47.74
C ASP A 579 -20.80 -8.43 47.05
N THR A 580 -21.35 -9.30 46.22
CA THR A 580 -20.57 -10.26 45.44
C THR A 580 -21.13 -10.36 44.03
N SER A 581 -20.26 -10.43 43.04
CA SER A 581 -20.62 -10.79 41.66
C SER A 581 -19.60 -11.74 41.05
N LEU A 582 -20.13 -12.77 40.38
CA LEU A 582 -19.39 -13.74 39.58
C LEU A 582 -19.83 -13.61 38.13
N THR A 583 -18.89 -13.32 37.24
CA THR A 583 -19.14 -13.10 35.82
C THR A 583 -18.37 -14.13 35.01
N TYR A 584 -19.05 -14.76 34.06
CA TYR A 584 -18.42 -15.56 33.01
C TYR A 584 -18.74 -14.94 31.65
N GLY A 585 -17.71 -14.61 30.89
CA GLY A 585 -17.79 -13.94 29.59
C GLY A 585 -17.25 -14.83 28.48
N LEU A 586 -17.92 -14.81 27.33
CA LEU A 586 -17.48 -15.41 26.09
C LEU A 586 -17.36 -14.29 25.05
N ASN A 587 -16.24 -14.22 24.34
CA ASN A 587 -15.98 -13.15 23.38
C ASN A 587 -15.48 -13.71 22.04
N ASP A 588 -16.10 -13.27 20.95
CA ASP A 588 -15.61 -13.46 19.58
C ASP A 588 -14.75 -12.25 19.20
N ASN A 589 -13.53 -12.48 18.73
CA ASN A 589 -12.53 -11.46 18.46
C ASN A 589 -12.10 -11.50 17.00
N GLN A 590 -12.17 -10.35 16.33
CA GLN A 590 -11.70 -10.18 14.96
C GLN A 590 -10.52 -9.20 14.91
N GLY A 591 -9.32 -9.74 14.69
CA GLY A 591 -8.07 -8.99 14.62
C GLY A 591 -7.67 -8.64 13.18
N LYS A 592 -7.21 -7.40 12.98
CA LYS A 592 -6.73 -6.90 11.67
C LYS A 592 -5.41 -6.12 11.86
N ARG A 593 -4.35 -6.59 11.21
CA ARG A 593 -3.02 -5.96 11.20
C ARG A 593 -2.60 -5.58 9.78
N SER A 594 -2.14 -4.34 9.61
CA SER A 594 -1.74 -3.82 8.29
C SER A 594 -0.23 -3.97 8.09
N ILE A 595 0.18 -4.71 7.06
CA ILE A 595 1.58 -5.05 6.80
C ILE A 595 1.90 -4.77 5.34
N ALA A 596 2.77 -3.79 5.07
CA ALA A 596 3.24 -3.49 3.72
C ALA A 596 2.12 -3.37 2.66
N GLY A 597 0.99 -2.74 3.01
CA GLY A 597 -0.17 -2.61 2.11
C GLY A 597 -1.10 -3.84 2.03
N THR A 598 -0.73 -4.95 2.67
CA THR A 598 -1.59 -6.14 2.87
C THR A 598 -2.27 -6.09 4.24
N ARG A 599 -3.24 -6.99 4.47
CA ARG A 599 -3.93 -7.11 5.77
C ARG A 599 -3.89 -8.55 6.25
N ALA A 600 -3.18 -8.78 7.35
CA ALA A 600 -3.29 -10.01 8.12
C ALA A 600 -4.55 -9.96 8.97
N LYS A 601 -5.41 -10.98 8.85
CA LYS A 601 -6.70 -11.07 9.55
C LYS A 601 -6.77 -12.36 10.36
N ALA A 602 -7.36 -12.30 11.54
CA ALA A 602 -7.64 -13.48 12.36
C ALA A 602 -9.02 -13.36 13.01
N ASP A 603 -9.66 -14.51 13.20
CA ASP A 603 -10.91 -14.68 13.92
C ASP A 603 -10.59 -15.70 15.03
N TYR A 604 -10.86 -15.36 16.30
CA TYR A 604 -10.49 -16.19 17.45
C TYR A 604 -11.35 -15.89 18.68
N ASP A 605 -11.43 -16.86 19.59
CA ASP A 605 -12.27 -16.77 20.77
C ASP A 605 -11.46 -16.37 22.02
N SER A 606 -12.14 -15.78 22.99
CA SER A 606 -11.59 -15.55 24.33
C SER A 606 -12.67 -15.69 25.40
N ASP A 607 -12.28 -16.10 26.60
CA ASP A 607 -13.17 -16.19 27.75
C ASP A 607 -12.66 -15.36 28.93
N LEU A 608 -13.60 -14.92 29.77
CA LEU A 608 -13.37 -14.12 30.96
C LEU A 608 -14.02 -14.81 32.16
N LEU A 609 -13.25 -15.01 33.22
CA LEU A 609 -13.79 -15.29 34.56
C LEU A 609 -13.51 -14.08 35.46
N GLY A 610 -14.57 -13.50 36.00
CA GLY A 610 -14.50 -12.33 36.89
C GLY A 610 -15.17 -12.58 38.23
N LEU A 611 -14.49 -12.24 39.33
CA LEU A 611 -15.06 -12.22 40.68
C LEU A 611 -14.86 -10.83 41.29
N ASN A 612 -15.90 -10.27 41.88
CA ASN A 612 -15.83 -8.99 42.60
C ASN A 612 -16.55 -9.13 43.94
N LEU A 613 -15.86 -8.77 45.02
CA LEU A 613 -16.33 -8.80 46.40
C LEU A 613 -16.16 -7.40 46.99
N VAL A 614 -17.22 -6.82 47.55
CA VAL A 614 -17.17 -5.53 48.24
C VAL A 614 -17.82 -5.65 49.61
N GLY A 615 -17.05 -5.48 50.67
CA GLY A 615 -17.54 -5.45 52.04
C GLY A 615 -17.49 -4.03 52.61
N GLY A 616 -18.44 -3.69 53.48
CA GLY A 616 -18.45 -2.37 54.11
C GLY A 616 -19.37 -2.25 55.32
N TYR A 617 -19.41 -1.02 55.85
CA TYR A 617 -20.26 -0.66 56.98
C TYR A 617 -21.04 0.62 56.66
N THR A 618 -22.36 0.60 56.81
CA THR A 618 -23.23 1.74 56.56
C THR A 618 -23.37 2.60 57.81
N TYR A 619 -22.80 3.80 57.77
CA TYR A 619 -22.91 4.81 58.80
C TYR A 619 -23.93 5.88 58.40
N HIS A 620 -25.06 5.96 59.13
CA HIS A 620 -26.07 6.98 58.91
C HIS A 620 -25.65 8.29 59.61
N VAL A 621 -25.26 9.30 58.82
CA VAL A 621 -24.89 10.63 59.34
C VAL A 621 -26.13 11.35 59.86
N ASN A 622 -27.24 11.22 59.13
CA ASN A 622 -28.57 11.65 59.50
C ASN A 622 -29.60 10.76 58.76
N PRO A 623 -30.92 10.91 58.98
CA PRO A 623 -31.92 10.06 58.33
C PRO A 623 -31.93 10.09 56.79
N GLN A 624 -31.31 11.09 56.16
CA GLN A 624 -31.31 11.30 54.71
C GLN A 624 -29.95 11.02 54.06
N VAL A 625 -28.87 10.91 54.83
CA VAL A 625 -27.49 10.82 54.31
C VAL A 625 -26.72 9.72 55.02
N LEU A 626 -26.08 8.85 54.23
CA LEU A 626 -25.23 7.77 54.69
C LEU A 626 -23.82 7.84 54.09
N VAL A 627 -22.87 7.25 54.81
CA VAL A 627 -21.48 7.07 54.40
C VAL A 627 -21.10 5.60 54.60
N GLU A 628 -20.42 5.03 53.61
CA GLU A 628 -20.01 3.63 53.60
C GLU A 628 -18.52 3.53 53.30
N PRO A 629 -17.65 3.38 54.32
CA PRO A 629 -16.31 2.82 54.11
C PRO A 629 -16.41 1.42 53.50
N ARG A 630 -15.56 1.15 52.50
CA ARG A 630 -15.58 -0.05 51.66
C ARG A 630 -14.20 -0.67 51.52
N LEU A 631 -14.15 -1.99 51.53
CA LEU A 631 -13.03 -2.80 51.07
C LEU A 631 -13.51 -3.64 49.89
N ALA A 632 -12.66 -3.78 48.88
CA ALA A 632 -12.95 -4.51 47.67
C ALA A 632 -11.84 -5.51 47.34
N ALA A 633 -12.22 -6.66 46.82
CA ALA A 633 -11.32 -7.63 46.22
C ALA A 633 -11.86 -8.03 44.85
N ARG A 634 -11.02 -7.95 43.83
CA ARG A 634 -11.37 -8.28 42.44
C ARG A 634 -10.38 -9.29 41.89
N TYR A 635 -10.90 -10.29 41.20
CA TYR A 635 -10.13 -11.23 40.41
C TYR A 635 -10.65 -11.23 38.99
N SER A 636 -9.75 -11.23 38.02
CA SER A 636 -10.08 -11.47 36.62
C SER A 636 -9.05 -12.38 35.98
N GLN A 637 -9.53 -13.36 35.23
CA GLN A 637 -8.72 -14.20 34.35
C GLN A 637 -9.29 -14.12 32.95
N VAL A 638 -8.46 -13.76 31.98
CA VAL A 638 -8.79 -13.78 30.55
C VAL A 638 -7.94 -14.85 29.89
N ASN A 639 -8.58 -15.78 29.17
CA ASN A 639 -7.88 -16.71 28.28
C ASN A 639 -8.22 -16.32 26.84
N ILE A 640 -7.20 -16.24 26.00
CA ILE A 640 -7.34 -15.96 24.57
C ILE A 640 -6.79 -17.17 23.82
N ASP A 641 -7.62 -17.76 22.98
CA ASP A 641 -7.22 -18.93 22.20
C ASP A 641 -6.19 -18.54 21.14
N GLY A 642 -5.24 -19.44 20.89
CA GLY A 642 -4.24 -19.32 19.85
C GLY A 642 -4.89 -19.35 18.47
N TYR A 643 -4.35 -18.55 17.56
CA TYR A 643 -4.95 -18.33 16.24
C TYR A 643 -3.93 -18.25 15.13
N ARG A 644 -4.42 -18.30 13.88
CA ARG A 644 -3.61 -18.16 12.68
C ARG A 644 -4.16 -17.03 11.82
N GLU A 645 -3.31 -16.08 11.50
CA GLU A 645 -3.64 -15.01 10.58
C GLU A 645 -3.71 -15.53 9.12
N LYS A 646 -4.47 -14.83 8.28
CA LYS A 646 -4.56 -15.06 6.83
C LYS A 646 -4.51 -13.74 6.06
N GLY A 647 -4.17 -13.80 4.76
CA GLY A 647 -4.24 -12.64 3.86
C GLY A 647 -2.97 -11.78 3.78
N SER A 648 -1.86 -12.23 4.37
CA SER A 648 -0.54 -11.60 4.24
C SER A 648 0.57 -12.64 4.19
N SER A 649 1.64 -12.33 3.45
CA SER A 649 2.87 -13.14 3.36
C SER A 649 3.67 -13.17 4.67
N ALA A 650 3.38 -12.23 5.60
CA ALA A 650 3.94 -12.16 6.94
C ALA A 650 2.91 -12.48 8.04
N ALA A 651 1.91 -13.32 7.71
CA ALA A 651 0.91 -13.80 8.65
C ALA A 651 1.56 -14.65 9.77
N LEU A 652 1.01 -14.55 10.98
CA LEU A 652 1.50 -15.21 12.18
C LEU A 652 0.57 -16.36 12.61
N LYS A 653 1.16 -17.39 13.22
CA LYS A 653 0.52 -18.22 14.24
C LYS A 653 0.82 -17.58 15.59
N VAL A 654 -0.21 -17.32 16.39
CA VAL A 654 -0.10 -16.82 17.76
C VAL A 654 -0.53 -17.95 18.69
N GLU A 655 0.25 -18.22 19.73
CA GLU A 655 -0.09 -19.23 20.74
C GLU A 655 -1.10 -18.70 21.77
N ASP A 656 -1.71 -19.61 22.53
CA ASP A 656 -2.67 -19.28 23.59
C ASP A 656 -2.07 -18.28 24.60
N GLN A 657 -2.90 -17.36 25.09
CA GLN A 657 -2.51 -16.33 26.05
C GLN A 657 -3.42 -16.38 27.28
N ARG A 658 -2.85 -16.17 28.46
CA ARG A 658 -3.57 -16.08 29.73
C ARG A 658 -3.14 -14.82 30.46
N TYR A 659 -4.11 -14.05 30.95
CA TYR A 659 -3.88 -12.83 31.71
C TYR A 659 -4.63 -12.88 33.03
N GLU A 660 -3.95 -12.58 34.13
CA GLU A 660 -4.55 -12.54 35.46
C GLU A 660 -4.40 -11.19 36.15
N THR A 661 -5.44 -10.76 36.85
CA THR A 661 -5.44 -9.54 37.67
C THR A 661 -6.00 -9.85 39.04
N ILE A 662 -5.31 -9.42 40.11
CA ILE A 662 -5.77 -9.58 41.50
C ILE A 662 -5.68 -8.21 42.17
N GLU A 663 -6.81 -7.51 42.25
CA GLU A 663 -6.89 -6.17 42.81
C GLU A 663 -7.47 -6.19 44.22
N LEU A 664 -6.80 -5.55 45.17
CA LEU A 664 -7.40 -5.18 46.47
C LEU A 664 -7.58 -3.68 46.51
N GLY A 665 -8.74 -3.24 46.95
CA GLY A 665 -9.06 -1.83 47.04
C GLY A 665 -9.74 -1.43 48.33
N ALA A 666 -9.65 -0.14 48.61
CA ALA A 666 -10.33 0.49 49.71
C ALA A 666 -10.88 1.84 49.25
N GLY A 667 -11.97 2.27 49.88
CA GLY A 667 -12.57 3.53 49.51
C GLY A 667 -13.83 3.83 50.31
N MET A 668 -14.63 4.72 49.77
CA MET A 668 -15.81 5.25 50.44
C MET A 668 -16.92 5.55 49.44
N ARG A 669 -18.16 5.31 49.84
CA ARG A 669 -19.36 5.81 49.15
C ARG A 669 -20.13 6.76 50.07
N VAL A 670 -20.67 7.82 49.51
CA VAL A 670 -21.65 8.69 50.14
C VAL A 670 -22.94 8.61 49.33
N ALA A 671 -24.09 8.48 49.99
CA ALA A 671 -25.37 8.48 49.33
C ALA A 671 -26.42 9.25 50.15
N GLY A 672 -27.40 9.81 49.45
CA GLY A 672 -28.53 10.49 50.06
C GLY A 672 -29.87 9.93 49.59
N SER A 673 -30.94 10.24 50.30
CA SER A 673 -32.32 9.93 49.93
C SER A 673 -33.22 11.12 50.24
N PHE A 674 -33.76 11.74 49.18
CA PHE A 674 -34.50 12.99 49.26
C PHE A 674 -35.83 12.90 48.53
N LEU A 675 -36.91 13.32 49.17
CA LEU A 675 -38.21 13.47 48.49
C LEU A 675 -38.11 14.57 47.43
N LEU A 676 -38.48 14.27 46.19
CA LEU A 676 -38.48 15.19 45.08
C LEU A 676 -39.71 14.97 44.19
N GLY A 677 -40.67 15.90 44.27
CA GLY A 677 -41.93 15.80 43.53
C GLY A 677 -42.75 14.58 43.95
N ALA A 678 -43.10 13.73 42.98
CA ALA A 678 -43.87 12.51 43.20
C ALA A 678 -43.01 11.28 43.55
N GLY A 679 -41.68 11.45 43.67
CA GLY A 679 -40.73 10.36 43.86
C GLY A 679 -39.63 10.67 44.87
N THR A 680 -38.65 9.77 44.95
CA THR A 680 -37.46 9.91 45.81
C THR A 680 -36.22 9.95 44.92
N LEU A 681 -35.39 10.98 45.10
CA LEU A 681 -34.08 11.12 44.46
C LEU A 681 -33.00 10.57 45.40
N GLU A 682 -32.18 9.65 44.89
CA GLU A 682 -31.09 9.02 45.60
C GLU A 682 -29.75 9.29 44.90
N PRO A 683 -29.11 10.44 45.16
CA PRO A 683 -27.79 10.73 44.63
C PRO A 683 -26.71 9.94 45.38
N GLN A 684 -25.65 9.56 44.67
CA GLN A 684 -24.48 8.91 45.25
C GLN A 684 -23.17 9.38 44.62
N ALA A 685 -22.11 9.30 45.41
CA ALA A 685 -20.73 9.46 44.97
C ALA A 685 -19.85 8.38 45.61
N LYS A 686 -18.88 7.84 44.87
CA LYS A 686 -17.90 6.87 45.37
C LYS A 686 -16.48 7.25 44.94
N LEU A 687 -15.52 6.87 45.77
CA LEU A 687 -14.10 6.93 45.46
C LEU A 687 -13.45 5.66 45.98
N MET A 688 -12.70 4.97 45.12
CA MET A 688 -11.97 3.75 45.44
C MET A 688 -10.53 3.87 44.91
N ALA A 689 -9.58 3.31 45.64
CA ALA A 689 -8.22 3.07 45.17
C ALA A 689 -7.95 1.55 45.21
N TYR A 690 -7.27 1.02 44.19
CA TYR A 690 -6.94 -0.40 44.06
C TYR A 690 -5.45 -0.59 43.81
N HIS A 691 -4.93 -1.72 44.26
CA HIS A 691 -3.60 -2.22 43.96
C HIS A 691 -3.67 -3.63 43.37
N ASP A 692 -3.10 -3.83 42.18
CA ASP A 692 -2.97 -5.12 41.51
C ASP A 692 -1.70 -5.87 41.96
N PHE A 693 -1.93 -7.03 42.58
CA PHE A 693 -0.89 -7.91 43.11
C PHE A 693 -0.37 -8.92 42.07
N ALA A 694 -1.14 -9.22 41.02
CA ALA A 694 -0.70 -10.11 39.96
C ALA A 694 0.30 -9.38 39.05
N ALA A 695 -0.06 -8.16 38.63
CA ALA A 695 0.75 -7.29 37.77
C ALA A 695 1.22 -8.00 36.48
N ASP A 696 0.34 -8.79 35.89
CA ASP A 696 0.65 -9.63 34.75
C ASP A 696 0.81 -8.81 33.47
N GLU A 697 1.91 -9.05 32.77
CA GLU A 697 2.33 -8.30 31.60
C GLU A 697 1.69 -8.87 30.33
N ALA A 698 1.32 -8.01 29.39
CA ALA A 698 0.90 -8.51 28.08
C ALA A 698 2.09 -9.20 27.40
N GLN A 699 1.97 -10.45 26.98
CA GLN A 699 3.02 -11.16 26.25
C GLN A 699 2.41 -12.01 25.14
N SER A 700 3.04 -12.02 23.97
CA SER A 700 2.62 -12.83 22.84
C SER A 700 3.77 -13.68 22.35
N THR A 701 3.54 -14.99 22.22
CA THR A 701 4.44 -15.90 21.51
C THR A 701 3.88 -16.12 20.12
N SER A 702 4.65 -15.74 19.10
CA SER A 702 4.24 -15.77 17.71
C SER A 702 5.25 -16.52 16.85
N THR A 703 4.81 -17.08 15.73
CA THR A 703 5.67 -17.68 14.69
C THR A 703 5.12 -17.26 13.33
N PHE A 704 5.96 -16.80 12.42
CA PHE A 704 5.53 -16.58 11.03
C PHE A 704 5.04 -17.89 10.41
N LEU A 705 3.91 -17.88 9.70
CA LEU A 705 3.33 -19.09 9.11
C LEU A 705 4.25 -19.77 8.09
N LEU A 706 5.13 -19.00 7.44
CA LEU A 706 6.16 -19.49 6.52
C LEU A 706 7.49 -19.81 7.22
N GLY A 707 7.60 -19.50 8.52
CA GLY A 707 8.75 -19.75 9.38
C GLY A 707 8.54 -20.94 10.31
N SER A 708 9.48 -21.11 11.24
CA SER A 708 9.45 -22.17 12.25
C SER A 708 9.97 -21.73 13.61
N THR A 709 10.63 -20.58 13.71
CA THR A 709 11.20 -20.07 14.96
C THR A 709 10.17 -19.22 15.69
N PRO A 710 9.72 -19.64 16.89
CA PRO A 710 8.86 -18.80 17.71
C PRO A 710 9.63 -17.64 18.31
N PHE A 711 8.96 -16.51 18.46
CA PHE A 711 9.50 -15.30 19.06
C PHE A 711 8.50 -14.68 20.02
N VAL A 712 9.00 -13.99 21.03
CA VAL A 712 8.19 -13.38 22.09
C VAL A 712 8.22 -11.87 21.95
N THR A 713 7.05 -11.25 22.00
CA THR A 713 6.91 -9.79 22.15
C THR A 713 6.21 -9.47 23.46
N SER A 714 6.72 -8.44 24.14
CA SER A 714 6.23 -8.02 25.46
C SER A 714 5.55 -6.64 25.37
N GLY A 715 4.40 -6.51 26.01
CA GLY A 715 3.72 -5.24 26.21
C GLY A 715 4.39 -4.39 27.28
N ALA A 716 3.81 -3.23 27.54
CA ALA A 716 4.27 -2.36 28.63
C ALA A 716 4.06 -3.03 30.00
N LYS A 717 4.92 -2.72 30.96
CA LYS A 717 4.80 -3.26 32.32
C LYS A 717 3.45 -2.91 32.93
N ALA A 718 2.87 -3.85 33.66
CA ALA A 718 1.58 -3.65 34.31
C ALA A 718 1.66 -2.52 35.36
N VAL A 719 0.76 -1.55 35.24
CA VAL A 719 0.57 -0.52 36.26
C VAL A 719 -0.31 -1.08 37.36
N ARG A 720 0.19 -1.06 38.58
CA ARG A 720 -0.44 -1.73 39.72
C ARG A 720 -1.49 -0.88 40.41
N ASP A 721 -1.30 0.43 40.49
CA ASP A 721 -2.19 1.31 41.21
C ASP A 721 -3.25 1.91 40.28
N SER A 722 -4.49 1.93 40.76
CA SER A 722 -5.61 2.53 40.04
C SER A 722 -6.60 3.22 40.95
N TYR A 723 -7.34 4.17 40.37
CA TYR A 723 -8.32 4.97 41.07
C TYR A 723 -9.64 4.94 40.30
N GLU A 724 -10.74 4.86 41.04
CA GLU A 724 -12.10 4.84 40.50
C GLU A 724 -12.92 5.90 41.23
N ALA A 725 -13.44 6.88 40.50
CA ALA A 725 -14.32 7.91 41.04
C ALA A 725 -15.65 7.86 40.29
N GLY A 726 -16.76 7.76 41.02
CA GLY A 726 -18.08 7.61 40.40
C GLY A 726 -19.12 8.51 41.02
N VAL A 727 -20.03 9.03 40.19
CA VAL A 727 -21.21 9.78 40.61
C VAL A 727 -22.45 9.25 39.89
N GLY A 728 -23.58 9.25 40.58
CA GLY A 728 -24.82 8.79 39.98
C GLY A 728 -26.03 9.20 40.78
N ALA A 729 -27.21 9.00 40.21
CA ALA A 729 -28.46 9.25 40.88
C ALA A 729 -29.56 8.31 40.38
N ASP A 730 -30.36 7.82 41.33
CA ASP A 730 -31.58 7.07 41.06
C ASP A 730 -32.80 7.93 41.40
N TYR A 731 -33.82 7.91 40.55
CA TYR A 731 -35.12 8.52 40.80
C TYR A 731 -36.19 7.44 40.85
N LYS A 732 -36.72 7.20 42.05
CA LYS A 732 -37.73 6.19 42.35
C LYS A 732 -39.13 6.81 42.26
N LEU A 733 -39.96 6.34 41.33
CA LEU A 733 -41.33 6.77 41.09
C LEU A 733 -42.28 5.55 41.17
N GLY A 734 -42.81 5.30 42.36
CA GLY A 734 -43.61 4.09 42.60
C GLY A 734 -42.80 2.82 42.34
N ALA A 735 -43.29 1.98 41.43
CA ALA A 735 -42.63 0.74 41.01
C ALA A 735 -41.49 0.95 39.99
N VAL A 736 -41.30 2.16 39.46
CA VAL A 736 -40.30 2.44 38.42
C VAL A 736 -39.11 3.18 39.02
N THR A 737 -37.89 2.73 38.72
CA THR A 737 -36.67 3.48 39.03
C THR A 737 -35.93 3.83 37.74
N LEU A 738 -35.61 5.11 37.57
CA LEU A 738 -34.70 5.60 36.53
C LEU A 738 -33.36 5.94 37.16
N GLY A 739 -32.25 5.60 36.53
CA GLY A 739 -30.94 5.96 37.08
C GLY A 739 -29.89 6.26 36.03
N VAL A 740 -28.93 7.09 36.40
CA VAL A 740 -27.77 7.43 35.58
C VAL A 740 -26.50 7.36 36.43
N ASN A 741 -25.43 6.84 35.87
CA ASN A 741 -24.12 6.81 36.53
C ASN A 741 -23.01 7.18 35.54
N TYR A 742 -21.99 7.84 36.08
CA TYR A 742 -20.73 8.13 35.44
C TYR A 742 -19.59 7.67 36.35
N ASP A 743 -18.66 6.90 35.80
CA ASP A 743 -17.44 6.46 36.50
C ASP A 743 -16.21 6.84 35.68
N TYR A 744 -15.21 7.40 36.36
CA TYR A 744 -13.87 7.64 35.85
C TYR A 744 -12.89 6.64 36.45
N ILE A 745 -12.12 5.95 35.61
CA ILE A 745 -11.07 5.01 36.01
C ILE A 745 -9.73 5.56 35.54
N GLY A 746 -8.79 5.74 36.46
CA GLY A 746 -7.45 6.25 36.17
C GLY A 746 -6.35 5.27 36.58
N LYS A 747 -5.41 5.03 35.67
CA LYS A 747 -4.13 4.32 35.86
C LYS A 747 -3.02 5.16 35.21
N SER A 748 -1.75 4.94 35.55
CA SER A 748 -0.66 5.63 34.86
C SER A 748 -0.69 5.35 33.35
N GLY A 749 -0.89 6.40 32.55
CA GLY A 749 -1.01 6.33 31.09
C GLY A 749 -2.28 5.67 30.56
N PHE A 750 -3.29 5.45 31.41
CA PHE A 750 -4.59 4.93 31.02
C PHE A 750 -5.72 5.66 31.74
N ASP A 751 -6.76 6.01 31.00
CA ASP A 751 -7.99 6.58 31.53
C ASP A 751 -9.19 5.96 30.82
N ALA A 752 -10.30 5.84 31.55
CA ALA A 752 -11.56 5.40 30.99
C ALA A 752 -12.74 6.14 31.62
N ASP A 753 -13.64 6.59 30.76
CA ASP A 753 -14.94 7.14 31.10
C ASP A 753 -16.01 6.08 30.85
N VAL A 754 -16.87 5.86 31.84
CA VAL A 754 -17.94 4.87 31.79
C VAL A 754 -19.27 5.56 32.07
N PHE A 755 -20.22 5.40 31.17
CA PHE A 755 -21.57 5.95 31.30
C PHE A 755 -22.61 4.83 31.29
N SER A 756 -23.62 4.97 32.14
CA SER A 756 -24.75 4.07 32.11
C SER A 756 -26.06 4.74 32.46
N ALA A 757 -27.14 4.24 31.86
CA ALA A 757 -28.51 4.66 32.13
C ALA A 757 -29.38 3.43 32.31
N LYS A 758 -30.21 3.42 33.35
CA LYS A 758 -31.00 2.24 33.75
C LYS A 758 -32.46 2.56 33.92
N VAL A 759 -33.28 1.55 33.65
CA VAL A 759 -34.70 1.50 34.00
C VAL A 759 -34.94 0.19 34.75
N ARG A 760 -35.59 0.27 35.92
CA ARG A 760 -36.06 -0.90 36.68
C ARG A 760 -37.56 -0.81 36.91
N TYR A 761 -38.22 -1.96 36.89
CA TYR A 761 -39.56 -2.16 37.38
C TYR A 761 -39.59 -3.17 38.53
N ASP A 762 -40.07 -2.74 39.70
CA ASP A 762 -40.31 -3.56 40.90
C ASP A 762 -41.75 -4.10 40.92
N PHE A 763 -41.95 -5.37 41.30
CA PHE A 763 -43.27 -6.01 41.38
C PHE A 763 -43.43 -6.98 42.55
#